data_AF-A0A841J1H9-F1
#
_entry.id   AF-A0A841J1H9-F1
#
_cell.length_a   1.000
_cell.length_b   1.000
_cell.length_c   1.000
_cell.angle_alpha   90.00
_cell.angle_beta   90.00
_cell.angle_gamma   90.00
#
_symmetry.space_group_name_H-M   'P 1'
#
loop_
_entity.id
_entity.type
_entity.pdbx_description
1 polymer ?
#
loop_
_entity_poly.entity_id
_entity_poly.type
_entity_poly.pdbx_seq_one_letter_code
_entity_poly.pdbx_strand_id
1 'polypeptide(L)'
;MACPIVVEEGQAGLAGIDHSTPLVMPDARSALLQKSHQSDGAPLLTLYVGTKEVTFDDPEEFAFAQELIRTAPFLAGDAADWGNVGWPKASAMLEALLEEGIIRLARGEMREDRHDNKVMPSPLPTAPMTRPRSWIDADSLMAHLTGTALDPAYLELVVPIFRTGHVFLDRDGRQVGEANVFPASARLNIATDWRGCPYAGNRYQADKPMNVTALRAMRVHWRQIMALAAQMRARYLVRFPQAQSGWTVGDVERLAVCALALPSYMMLRCDAPVANGDLHPALSNLFRVTDGLRMVMHQMLFLPLYEKMMLPDVPITPAEILDYADRNYSFHSDHGVCAGPRFMIEDMLAVLLDGAAPRGGFDANLDAELAPVLNLIEPAIDYAMLGLQAYGAVFSLWPAMTRAYEHLHLSLGGKEDAGGSRAREIAQRFEAHFAALNHRSFLANEEWRAHREAVYDDMFARCHAAVSRSAPPESLSAMLAPDASVCGGRAQDVLAAAVAAHLGYGGGKIAENFAAIVMGFLARGQRIVALAERIQRDTAALLHRPAPSHRLTLRHLNLHNVLMGEDVRTVPFLPDELARLFGVEIHVDAETIEIRERPNSAPTPNSPEIKPVNITVLKTPNRKGTHMKIKTNLRAGQGGADSSAIDTSTSSQNQNGKTSSGGGGGGGGGGKVVYTRCAGY
;
A
#
# COMPACT_ATOMS: atom_id res chain seq x y z
N MET A 1 44.74 -37.43 -12.90
CA MET A 1 43.33 -37.09 -12.58
C MET A 1 43.36 -35.80 -11.80
N ALA A 2 43.08 -34.69 -12.48
CA ALA A 2 43.26 -33.34 -11.97
C ALA A 2 41.92 -32.78 -11.46
N CYS A 3 41.95 -32.18 -10.28
CA CYS A 3 40.89 -31.33 -9.73
C CYS A 3 40.60 -30.14 -10.66
N PRO A 4 39.34 -29.74 -10.86
CA PRO A 4 39.04 -28.43 -11.42
C PRO A 4 39.28 -27.38 -10.33
N ILE A 5 40.19 -26.46 -10.62
CA ILE A 5 40.41 -25.23 -9.85
C ILE A 5 39.16 -24.38 -10.04
N VAL A 6 38.44 -24.09 -8.95
CA VAL A 6 37.48 -22.99 -8.92
C VAL A 6 38.31 -21.72 -8.89
N VAL A 7 38.32 -21.00 -10.01
CA VAL A 7 38.88 -19.65 -10.09
C VAL A 7 37.83 -18.72 -9.50
N GLU A 8 38.10 -18.17 -8.31
CA GLU A 8 37.48 -16.92 -7.89
C GLU A 8 37.93 -15.84 -8.90
N GLU A 9 37.00 -15.37 -9.74
CA GLU A 9 37.23 -14.21 -10.59
C GLU A 9 37.29 -12.96 -9.71
N GLY A 10 38.50 -12.63 -9.24
CA GLY A 10 38.81 -11.30 -8.80
C GLY A 10 38.64 -10.32 -9.97
N GLN A 11 37.82 -9.28 -9.77
CA GLN A 11 37.79 -8.11 -10.65
C GLN A 11 39.22 -7.55 -10.78
N ALA A 12 39.86 -7.82 -11.92
CA ALA A 12 41.10 -7.17 -12.31
C ALA A 12 40.86 -5.66 -12.38
N GLY A 13 41.73 -4.87 -11.73
CA GLY A 13 41.65 -3.41 -11.75
C GLY A 13 41.51 -2.88 -13.19
N LEU A 14 40.48 -2.08 -13.43
CA LEU A 14 40.16 -1.50 -14.73
C LEU A 14 41.32 -0.60 -15.20
N ALA A 15 42.12 -1.09 -16.15
CA ALA A 15 42.86 -0.22 -17.04
C ALA A 15 41.84 0.57 -17.88
N GLY A 16 42.04 1.88 -18.04
CA GLY A 16 41.07 2.83 -18.61
C GLY A 16 40.45 2.34 -19.92
N ILE A 17 39.17 2.65 -20.10
CA ILE A 17 38.43 2.30 -21.33
C ILE A 17 38.98 3.08 -22.52
N ASP A 18 39.10 2.41 -23.67
CA ASP A 18 39.46 3.04 -24.94
C ASP A 18 38.27 3.11 -25.90
N HIS A 19 38.39 3.87 -26.99
CA HIS A 19 37.31 4.04 -27.98
C HIS A 19 36.80 2.70 -28.56
N SER A 20 37.66 1.69 -28.65
CA SER A 20 37.34 0.39 -29.25
C SER A 20 36.77 -0.62 -28.25
N THR A 21 36.68 -0.25 -26.97
CA THR A 21 36.23 -1.15 -25.90
C THR A 21 34.74 -1.46 -26.10
N PRO A 22 34.36 -2.73 -26.34
CA PRO A 22 32.96 -3.08 -26.52
C PRO A 22 32.27 -3.18 -25.16
N LEU A 23 31.18 -2.43 -25.01
CA LEU A 23 30.41 -2.30 -23.79
C LEU A 23 28.97 -2.74 -24.02
N VAL A 24 28.33 -3.15 -22.93
CA VAL A 24 26.92 -3.52 -22.93
C VAL A 24 26.27 -3.18 -21.60
N MET A 25 25.04 -2.72 -21.66
CA MET A 25 24.16 -2.61 -20.51
C MET A 25 23.29 -3.88 -20.47
N PRO A 26 23.58 -4.85 -19.59
CA PRO A 26 22.91 -6.16 -19.60
C PRO A 26 21.39 -6.04 -19.39
N ASP A 27 20.98 -5.10 -18.55
CA ASP A 27 19.60 -4.87 -18.13
C ASP A 27 18.93 -3.70 -18.88
N ALA A 28 19.42 -3.35 -20.08
CA ALA A 28 18.92 -2.19 -20.84
C ALA A 28 17.40 -2.22 -21.08
N ARG A 29 16.82 -3.41 -21.28
CA ARG A 29 15.36 -3.56 -21.50
C ARG A 29 14.52 -3.39 -20.24
N SER A 30 15.07 -3.63 -19.05
CA SER A 30 14.38 -3.43 -17.77
C SER A 30 14.61 -2.03 -17.19
N ALA A 31 15.57 -1.29 -17.75
CA ALA A 31 15.87 0.07 -17.36
C ALA A 31 14.73 1.04 -17.70
N LEU A 32 14.58 2.06 -16.84
CA LEU A 32 13.60 3.14 -17.01
C LEU A 32 14.32 4.48 -17.07
N LEU A 33 14.00 5.30 -18.07
CA LEU A 33 14.40 6.70 -18.12
C LEU A 33 13.24 7.60 -17.77
N GLN A 34 13.50 8.58 -16.92
CA GLN A 34 12.50 9.50 -16.42
C GLN A 34 12.99 10.93 -16.52
N LYS A 35 12.17 11.81 -17.12
CA LYS A 35 12.36 13.26 -17.04
C LYS A 35 11.65 13.82 -15.80
N SER A 36 12.31 14.71 -15.08
CA SER A 36 11.76 15.42 -13.93
C SER A 36 12.37 16.82 -13.84
N HIS A 37 12.10 17.54 -12.75
CA HIS A 37 12.68 18.84 -12.48
C HIS A 37 13.31 18.87 -11.08
N GLN A 38 14.40 19.61 -10.95
CA GLN A 38 15.00 19.97 -9.66
C GLN A 38 14.10 20.96 -8.90
N SER A 39 14.42 21.22 -7.63
CA SER A 39 13.68 22.16 -6.78
C SER A 39 13.62 23.60 -7.33
N ASP A 40 14.60 23.98 -8.16
CA ASP A 40 14.70 25.27 -8.82
C ASP A 40 14.03 25.30 -10.21
N GLY A 41 13.42 24.19 -10.64
CA GLY A 41 12.77 24.04 -11.94
C GLY A 41 13.70 23.61 -13.08
N ALA A 42 15.00 23.41 -12.84
CA ALA A 42 15.90 22.91 -13.87
C ALA A 42 15.53 21.46 -14.28
N PRO A 43 15.58 21.11 -15.58
CA PRO A 43 15.26 19.75 -16.01
C PRO A 43 16.28 18.74 -15.47
N LEU A 44 15.79 17.54 -15.21
CA LEU A 44 16.54 16.42 -14.66
C LEU A 44 16.18 15.16 -15.46
N LEU A 45 17.16 14.29 -15.71
CA LEU A 45 16.91 12.97 -16.28
C LEU A 45 17.46 11.91 -15.33
N THR A 46 16.64 10.92 -14.99
CA THR A 46 17.03 9.83 -14.10
C THR A 46 16.88 8.48 -14.81
N LEU A 47 17.93 7.67 -14.75
CA LEU A 47 18.00 6.29 -15.22
C LEU A 47 17.90 5.35 -14.02
N TYR A 48 16.90 4.47 -14.01
CA TYR A 48 16.72 3.43 -13.01
C TYR A 48 17.08 2.07 -13.59
N VAL A 49 17.97 1.33 -12.90
CA VAL A 49 18.47 0.02 -13.34
C VAL A 49 18.61 -0.88 -12.12
N GLY A 50 17.72 -1.87 -11.98
CA GLY A 50 17.67 -2.72 -10.79
C GLY A 50 17.54 -1.88 -9.51
N THR A 51 18.53 -1.96 -8.62
CA THR A 51 18.57 -1.16 -7.39
C THR A 51 19.37 0.14 -7.51
N LYS A 52 19.77 0.55 -8.72
CA LYS A 52 20.60 1.73 -8.94
C LYS A 52 19.78 2.84 -9.59
N GLU A 53 20.08 4.06 -9.19
CA GLU A 53 19.52 5.30 -9.72
C GLU A 53 20.69 6.18 -10.19
N VAL A 54 20.67 6.57 -11.47
CA VAL A 54 21.67 7.45 -12.07
C VAL A 54 20.98 8.73 -12.50
N THR A 55 21.37 9.85 -11.91
CA THR A 55 20.78 11.16 -12.20
C THR A 55 21.74 11.99 -13.05
N PHE A 56 21.22 12.56 -14.12
CA PHE A 56 21.87 13.50 -15.02
C PHE A 56 21.24 14.88 -14.79
N ASP A 57 22.01 15.81 -14.24
CA ASP A 57 21.57 17.18 -13.95
C ASP A 57 21.97 18.21 -15.03
N ASP A 58 22.70 17.75 -16.05
CA ASP A 58 23.07 18.53 -17.23
C ASP A 58 22.29 18.05 -18.48
N PRO A 59 21.45 18.91 -19.11
CA PRO A 59 20.69 18.58 -20.30
C PRO A 59 21.51 18.06 -21.48
N GLU A 60 22.80 18.43 -21.59
CA GLU A 60 23.69 17.92 -22.64
C GLU A 60 23.93 16.40 -22.51
N GLU A 61 23.81 15.86 -21.30
CA GLU A 61 24.00 14.43 -21.01
C GLU A 61 22.75 13.59 -21.30
N PHE A 62 21.61 14.20 -21.59
CA PHE A 62 20.33 13.47 -21.69
C PHE A 62 20.29 12.54 -22.90
N ALA A 63 20.93 12.93 -24.01
CA ALA A 63 21.02 12.08 -25.19
C ALA A 63 21.93 10.87 -24.93
N PHE A 64 23.03 11.06 -24.18
CA PHE A 64 23.90 9.96 -23.74
C PHE A 64 23.11 8.91 -22.95
N ALA A 65 22.34 9.34 -21.94
CA ALA A 65 21.52 8.42 -21.15
C ALA A 65 20.43 7.70 -21.97
N GLN A 66 19.83 8.39 -22.94
CA GLN A 66 18.82 7.81 -23.85
C GLN A 66 19.40 6.75 -24.78
N GLU A 67 20.57 7.00 -25.35
CA GLU A 67 21.21 6.06 -26.26
C GLU A 67 21.80 4.84 -25.51
N LEU A 68 22.22 5.03 -24.26
CA LEU A 68 22.73 3.96 -23.39
C LEU A 68 21.76 2.77 -23.25
N ILE A 69 20.45 3.03 -23.19
CA ILE A 69 19.41 1.98 -23.08
C ILE A 69 18.92 1.47 -24.44
N ARG A 70 19.16 2.20 -25.53
CA ARG A 70 18.69 1.86 -26.88
C ARG A 70 19.69 0.99 -27.62
N THR A 71 20.97 1.30 -27.45
CA THR A 71 22.05 0.75 -28.25
C THR A 71 22.84 -0.23 -27.39
N ALA A 72 22.67 -1.52 -27.63
CA ALA A 72 23.35 -2.58 -26.91
C ALA A 72 23.57 -3.81 -27.82
N PRO A 73 24.80 -4.34 -27.95
CA PRO A 73 26.08 -3.78 -27.47
C PRO A 73 26.52 -2.54 -28.28
N PHE A 74 27.49 -1.77 -27.76
CA PHE A 74 28.05 -0.57 -28.40
C PHE A 74 29.57 -0.46 -28.17
N LEU A 75 30.28 0.32 -28.98
CA LEU A 75 31.68 0.67 -28.70
C LEU A 75 31.73 1.90 -27.80
N ALA A 76 32.62 1.93 -26.82
CA ALA A 76 32.76 3.06 -25.89
C ALA A 76 32.92 4.39 -26.65
N GLY A 77 33.66 4.40 -27.76
CA GLY A 77 33.89 5.57 -28.60
C GLY A 77 32.62 6.19 -29.19
N ASP A 78 31.60 5.38 -29.49
CA ASP A 78 30.32 5.84 -30.06
C ASP A 78 29.60 6.78 -29.08
N ALA A 79 29.80 6.57 -27.78
CA ALA A 79 29.15 7.34 -26.74
C ALA A 79 29.61 8.81 -26.68
N ALA A 80 30.75 9.15 -27.28
CA ALA A 80 31.20 10.53 -27.42
C ALA A 80 30.27 11.38 -28.31
N ASP A 81 29.62 10.74 -29.29
CA ASP A 81 28.75 11.40 -30.26
C ASP A 81 27.30 11.49 -29.75
N TRP A 82 26.94 10.75 -28.69
CA TRP A 82 25.60 10.79 -28.10
C TRP A 82 25.34 12.13 -27.42
N GLY A 83 24.64 13.02 -28.12
CA GLY A 83 24.43 14.40 -27.66
C GLY A 83 25.67 15.29 -27.81
N ASN A 84 26.68 14.86 -28.56
CA ASN A 84 27.96 15.57 -28.72
C ASN A 84 28.68 15.86 -27.39
N VAL A 85 28.57 14.97 -26.41
CA VAL A 85 29.20 15.14 -25.08
C VAL A 85 30.74 15.11 -25.14
N GLY A 86 31.31 14.54 -26.19
CA GLY A 86 32.76 14.43 -26.39
C GLY A 86 33.40 13.32 -25.57
N TRP A 87 34.56 12.84 -26.04
CA TRP A 87 35.23 11.66 -25.47
C TRP A 87 35.59 11.80 -23.98
N PRO A 88 36.19 12.90 -23.48
CA PRO A 88 36.56 12.99 -22.07
C PRO A 88 35.39 12.87 -21.11
N LYS A 89 34.20 13.40 -21.49
CA LYS A 89 32.99 13.35 -20.68
C LYS A 89 32.34 11.97 -20.78
N ALA A 90 32.22 11.42 -22.00
CA ALA A 90 31.69 10.08 -22.23
C ALA A 90 32.51 9.01 -21.51
N SER A 91 33.85 9.07 -21.59
CA SER A 91 34.72 8.08 -20.94
C SER A 91 34.56 8.11 -19.41
N ALA A 92 34.52 9.29 -18.81
CA ALA A 92 34.30 9.44 -17.37
C ALA A 92 32.94 8.87 -16.92
N MET A 93 31.87 9.11 -17.68
CA MET A 93 30.55 8.55 -17.38
C MET A 93 30.54 7.02 -17.52
N LEU A 94 31.11 6.48 -18.60
CA LEU A 94 31.20 5.03 -18.82
C LEU A 94 32.03 4.31 -17.75
N GLU A 95 33.15 4.91 -17.30
CA GLU A 95 33.97 4.36 -16.21
C GLU A 95 33.18 4.28 -14.89
N ALA A 96 32.45 5.34 -14.54
CA ALA A 96 31.60 5.33 -13.35
C ALA A 96 30.45 4.31 -13.45
N LEU A 97 29.85 4.14 -14.63
CA LEU A 97 28.82 3.12 -14.86
C LEU A 97 29.40 1.68 -14.79
N LEU A 98 30.63 1.46 -15.24
CA LEU A 98 31.35 0.19 -15.11
C LEU A 98 31.67 -0.13 -13.65
N GLU A 99 32.17 0.85 -12.90
CA GLU A 99 32.51 0.71 -11.47
C GLU A 99 31.29 0.29 -10.65
N GLU A 100 30.12 0.87 -10.96
CA GLU A 100 28.85 0.57 -10.30
C GLU A 100 28.16 -0.68 -10.85
N GLY A 101 28.75 -1.34 -11.86
CA GLY A 101 28.25 -2.58 -12.46
C GLY A 101 26.98 -2.43 -13.32
N ILE A 102 26.63 -1.20 -13.69
CA ILE A 102 25.45 -0.87 -14.52
C ILE A 102 25.70 -1.25 -15.97
N ILE A 103 26.94 -1.09 -16.45
CA ILE A 103 27.40 -1.61 -17.73
C ILE A 103 28.57 -2.59 -17.52
N ARG A 104 28.85 -3.41 -18.53
CA ARG A 104 29.90 -4.44 -18.50
C ARG A 104 30.65 -4.49 -19.83
N LEU A 105 31.86 -5.06 -19.81
CA LEU A 105 32.56 -5.42 -21.04
C LEU A 105 31.75 -6.49 -21.78
N ALA A 106 31.49 -6.26 -23.07
CA ALA A 106 30.82 -7.25 -23.91
C ALA A 106 31.81 -8.39 -24.27
N ARG A 107 31.89 -9.43 -23.43
CA ARG A 107 32.72 -10.62 -23.66
C ARG A 107 31.86 -11.87 -23.83
N GLY A 108 32.03 -12.59 -24.94
CA GLY A 108 31.40 -13.90 -25.21
C GLY A 108 29.97 -13.83 -25.75
N GLU A 109 29.39 -15.00 -26.07
CA GLU A 109 27.96 -15.14 -26.40
C GLU A 109 27.14 -14.64 -25.21
N MET A 110 26.57 -13.45 -25.37
CA MET A 110 25.56 -12.96 -24.45
C MET A 110 24.41 -13.96 -24.46
N ARG A 111 24.20 -14.65 -23.34
CA ARG A 111 22.86 -15.13 -23.05
C ARG A 111 22.01 -13.87 -22.92
N GLU A 112 21.26 -13.51 -23.97
CA GLU A 112 19.97 -12.89 -23.72
C GLU A 112 19.32 -13.82 -22.69
N ASP A 113 19.13 -13.35 -21.46
CA ASP A 113 18.21 -14.02 -20.55
C ASP A 113 16.92 -14.09 -21.35
N ARG A 114 16.68 -15.29 -21.88
CA ARG A 114 15.58 -15.55 -22.81
C ARG A 114 14.33 -15.36 -21.98
N HIS A 115 13.79 -14.15 -22.01
CA HIS A 115 12.37 -13.86 -21.90
C HIS A 115 11.65 -14.47 -23.10
N ASP A 116 11.88 -15.76 -23.34
CA ASP A 116 11.00 -16.51 -24.18
C ASP A 116 9.64 -16.47 -23.49
N ASN A 117 8.56 -16.29 -24.26
CA ASN A 117 7.19 -16.35 -23.75
C ASN A 117 6.85 -17.78 -23.26
N LYS A 118 7.77 -18.50 -22.61
CA LYS A 118 7.59 -19.81 -22.03
C LYS A 118 6.69 -19.71 -20.81
N VAL A 119 6.04 -20.83 -20.57
CA VAL A 119 5.24 -21.04 -19.37
C VAL A 119 6.16 -21.09 -18.16
N MET A 120 5.82 -20.33 -17.14
CA MET A 120 6.50 -20.27 -15.85
C MET A 120 5.63 -20.93 -14.78
N PRO A 121 6.23 -21.45 -13.69
CA PRO A 121 5.45 -21.88 -12.53
C PRO A 121 4.68 -20.71 -11.92
N SER A 122 3.62 -21.01 -11.16
CA SER A 122 2.91 -20.00 -10.40
C SER A 122 3.85 -19.32 -9.41
N PRO A 123 3.96 -17.97 -9.43
CA PRO A 123 4.79 -17.25 -8.49
C PRO A 123 4.10 -17.00 -7.14
N LEU A 124 2.79 -17.27 -7.07
CA LEU A 124 2.00 -17.08 -5.86
C LEU A 124 2.24 -18.23 -4.88
N PRO A 125 2.25 -17.97 -3.56
CA PRO A 125 2.29 -19.02 -2.56
C PRO A 125 1.05 -19.93 -2.69
N THR A 126 1.07 -21.09 -2.05
CA THR A 126 -0.12 -21.95 -1.98
C THR A 126 -1.26 -21.19 -1.31
N ALA A 127 -2.44 -21.16 -1.95
CA ALA A 127 -3.60 -20.50 -1.40
C ALA A 127 -4.11 -21.19 -0.12
N PRO A 128 -4.41 -20.45 0.97
CA PRO A 128 -4.87 -21.07 2.22
C PRO A 128 -6.27 -21.66 2.13
N MET A 129 -7.14 -21.11 1.29
CA MET A 129 -8.50 -21.61 1.11
C MET A 129 -8.61 -22.59 -0.05
N THR A 130 -9.42 -23.62 0.15
CA THR A 130 -9.59 -24.75 -0.79
C THR A 130 -10.94 -24.74 -1.51
N ARG A 131 -11.89 -23.91 -1.06
CA ARG A 131 -13.22 -23.80 -1.67
C ARG A 131 -13.69 -22.35 -1.73
N PRO A 132 -14.51 -21.97 -2.73
CA PRO A 132 -15.12 -20.64 -2.79
C PRO A 132 -15.97 -20.35 -1.56
N ARG A 133 -15.97 -19.08 -1.14
CA ARG A 133 -16.75 -18.53 -0.03
C ARG A 133 -17.28 -17.16 -0.39
N SER A 134 -18.26 -16.69 0.37
CA SER A 134 -18.80 -15.34 0.29
C SER A 134 -18.89 -14.69 1.67
N TRP A 135 -18.93 -13.36 1.70
CA TRP A 135 -19.20 -12.60 2.92
C TRP A 135 -20.57 -12.87 3.53
N ILE A 136 -21.53 -13.31 2.70
CA ILE A 136 -22.93 -13.58 3.09
C ILE A 136 -23.23 -15.07 3.24
N ASP A 137 -22.20 -15.92 3.33
CA ASP A 137 -22.36 -17.34 3.63
C ASP A 137 -23.04 -17.53 4.99
N ALA A 138 -23.89 -18.56 5.12
CA ALA A 138 -24.52 -18.94 6.39
C ALA A 138 -23.47 -19.23 7.47
N ASP A 139 -22.39 -19.93 7.09
CA ASP A 139 -21.19 -20.04 7.90
C ASP A 139 -20.34 -18.77 7.70
N SER A 140 -20.28 -17.91 8.72
CA SER A 140 -19.59 -16.61 8.64
C SER A 140 -18.14 -16.76 8.18
N LEU A 141 -17.83 -16.20 7.01
CA LEU A 141 -16.45 -16.11 6.51
C LEU A 141 -15.58 -15.24 7.44
N MET A 142 -16.15 -14.17 8.01
CA MET A 142 -15.43 -13.31 8.96
C MET A 142 -14.97 -14.09 10.20
N ALA A 143 -15.85 -14.92 10.78
CA ALA A 143 -15.51 -15.76 11.91
C ALA A 143 -14.42 -16.78 11.57
N HIS A 144 -14.48 -17.37 10.37
CA HIS A 144 -13.44 -18.29 9.89
C HIS A 144 -12.07 -17.61 9.77
N LEU A 145 -12.03 -16.38 9.25
CA LEU A 145 -10.78 -15.66 8.97
C LEU A 145 -10.17 -15.00 10.20
N THR A 146 -11.00 -14.54 11.15
CA THR A 146 -10.56 -13.69 12.27
C THR A 146 -10.81 -14.29 13.66
N GLY A 147 -11.54 -15.41 13.73
CA GLY A 147 -12.05 -15.96 14.99
C GLY A 147 -13.20 -15.18 15.60
N THR A 148 -13.63 -14.06 14.99
CA THR A 148 -14.71 -13.20 15.48
C THR A 148 -15.78 -13.04 14.40
N ALA A 149 -17.03 -13.34 14.74
CA ALA A 149 -18.14 -13.08 13.84
C ALA A 149 -18.38 -11.58 13.70
N LEU A 150 -18.80 -11.15 12.52
CA LEU A 150 -19.28 -9.81 12.26
C LEU A 150 -20.62 -9.91 11.53
N ASP A 151 -21.60 -9.13 11.99
CA ASP A 151 -22.84 -8.96 11.26
C ASP A 151 -22.57 -8.41 9.84
N PRO A 152 -23.06 -9.06 8.77
CA PRO A 152 -22.84 -8.58 7.40
C PRO A 152 -23.28 -7.13 7.16
N ALA A 153 -24.20 -6.59 7.97
CA ALA A 153 -24.56 -5.16 7.92
C ALA A 153 -23.42 -4.20 8.31
N TYR A 154 -22.26 -4.69 8.78
CA TYR A 154 -21.08 -3.89 9.09
C TYR A 154 -19.88 -4.18 8.18
N LEU A 155 -20.05 -4.97 7.11
CA LEU A 155 -18.95 -5.48 6.28
C LEU A 155 -18.00 -4.38 5.76
N GLU A 156 -18.56 -3.28 5.25
CA GLU A 156 -17.81 -2.20 4.59
C GLU A 156 -17.00 -1.36 5.59
N LEU A 157 -17.19 -1.56 6.90
CA LEU A 157 -16.36 -0.95 7.95
C LEU A 157 -15.02 -1.65 8.14
N VAL A 158 -14.92 -2.93 7.78
CA VAL A 158 -13.72 -3.76 8.02
C VAL A 158 -13.08 -4.24 6.72
N VAL A 159 -13.88 -4.40 5.66
CA VAL A 159 -13.42 -4.64 4.30
C VAL A 159 -13.63 -3.35 3.51
N PRO A 160 -12.56 -2.65 3.09
CA PRO A 160 -12.70 -1.44 2.29
C PRO A 160 -13.59 -1.68 1.08
N ILE A 161 -14.41 -0.68 0.71
CA ILE A 161 -15.44 -0.81 -0.33
C ILE A 161 -14.89 -1.38 -1.64
N PHE A 162 -13.70 -0.92 -2.05
CA PHE A 162 -12.96 -1.35 -3.23
C PHE A 162 -12.32 -2.74 -3.10
N ARG A 163 -12.58 -3.47 -2.01
CA ARG A 163 -12.12 -4.86 -1.78
C ARG A 163 -13.25 -5.85 -1.53
N THR A 164 -14.47 -5.36 -1.29
CA THR A 164 -15.62 -6.20 -0.92
C THR A 164 -15.93 -7.27 -1.98
N GLY A 165 -15.70 -6.97 -3.26
CA GLY A 165 -15.85 -7.93 -4.36
C GLY A 165 -14.77 -9.00 -4.47
N HIS A 166 -13.61 -8.88 -3.81
CA HIS A 166 -12.41 -9.67 -4.14
C HIS A 166 -12.61 -11.19 -4.06
N VAL A 167 -13.36 -11.66 -3.05
CA VAL A 167 -13.50 -13.08 -2.74
C VAL A 167 -14.43 -13.84 -3.70
N PHE A 168 -15.28 -13.12 -4.42
CA PHE A 168 -16.29 -13.70 -5.30
C PHE A 168 -15.68 -14.16 -6.63
N LEU A 169 -16.32 -15.16 -7.24
CA LEU A 169 -15.99 -15.72 -8.54
C LEU A 169 -16.85 -15.12 -9.65
N ASP A 170 -16.24 -14.92 -10.81
CA ASP A 170 -16.93 -14.78 -12.08
C ASP A 170 -17.27 -16.15 -12.71
N ARG A 171 -18.00 -16.11 -13.83
CA ARG A 171 -18.38 -17.31 -14.61
C ARG A 171 -17.22 -18.10 -15.19
N ASP A 172 -16.03 -17.50 -15.27
CA ASP A 172 -14.82 -18.21 -15.66
C ASP A 172 -14.16 -18.93 -14.46
N GLY A 173 -14.81 -18.88 -13.29
CA GLY A 173 -14.34 -19.48 -12.05
C GLY A 173 -13.16 -18.73 -11.43
N ARG A 174 -12.97 -17.44 -11.77
CA ARG A 174 -11.84 -16.64 -11.28
C ARG A 174 -12.30 -15.65 -10.23
N GLN A 175 -11.49 -15.47 -9.19
CA GLN A 175 -11.78 -14.45 -8.17
C GLN A 175 -11.69 -13.05 -8.77
N VAL A 176 -12.61 -12.16 -8.42
CA VAL A 176 -12.61 -10.76 -8.90
C VAL A 176 -11.30 -10.07 -8.51
N GLY A 177 -10.81 -10.31 -7.30
CA GLY A 177 -9.52 -9.82 -6.83
C GLY A 177 -8.30 -10.48 -7.50
N GLU A 178 -8.50 -11.53 -8.30
CA GLU A 178 -7.44 -12.24 -9.03
C GLU A 178 -6.30 -12.73 -8.12
N ALA A 179 -5.06 -12.26 -8.33
CA ALA A 179 -3.92 -12.55 -7.45
C ALA A 179 -3.93 -11.71 -6.17
N ASN A 180 -4.70 -10.62 -6.17
CA ASN A 180 -4.75 -9.55 -5.18
C ASN A 180 -5.93 -9.70 -4.20
N VAL A 181 -6.44 -10.93 -4.03
CA VAL A 181 -7.60 -11.21 -3.19
C VAL A 181 -7.36 -10.74 -1.77
N PHE A 182 -8.32 -9.99 -1.23
CA PHE A 182 -8.29 -9.52 0.14
C PHE A 182 -9.39 -10.19 0.98
N PRO A 183 -9.06 -10.68 2.19
CA PRO A 183 -7.69 -10.85 2.69
C PRO A 183 -6.95 -11.94 1.91
N ALA A 184 -5.62 -11.94 1.97
CA ALA A 184 -4.80 -12.93 1.27
C ALA A 184 -5.13 -14.37 1.71
N SER A 185 -5.62 -14.55 2.95
CA SER A 185 -6.12 -15.82 3.48
C SER A 185 -7.39 -16.33 2.78
N ALA A 186 -8.13 -15.48 2.07
CA ALA A 186 -9.31 -15.83 1.30
C ALA A 186 -9.03 -16.22 -0.16
N ARG A 187 -7.76 -16.18 -0.60
CA ARG A 187 -7.35 -16.54 -1.96
C ARG A 187 -7.57 -18.02 -2.23
N LEU A 188 -7.87 -18.35 -3.48
CA LEU A 188 -7.95 -19.71 -4.04
C LEU A 188 -6.80 -19.98 -5.02
N ASN A 189 -6.44 -21.25 -5.18
CA ASN A 189 -5.52 -21.68 -6.23
C ASN A 189 -6.28 -21.80 -7.57
N ILE A 190 -6.14 -20.79 -8.43
CA ILE A 190 -6.74 -20.77 -9.77
C ILE A 190 -5.69 -21.06 -10.83
N ALA A 191 -5.96 -22.04 -11.69
CA ALA A 191 -5.08 -22.38 -12.81
C ALA A 191 -4.84 -21.15 -13.70
N THR A 192 -3.57 -20.81 -13.92
CA THR A 192 -3.16 -19.57 -14.58
C THR A 192 -1.93 -19.80 -15.45
N ASP A 193 -1.97 -19.33 -16.70
CA ASP A 193 -0.84 -19.33 -17.65
C ASP A 193 0.07 -18.13 -17.31
N TRP A 194 1.16 -18.41 -16.60
CA TRP A 194 2.17 -17.44 -16.22
C TRP A 194 3.30 -17.44 -17.25
N ARG A 195 3.73 -16.27 -17.71
CA ARG A 195 4.82 -16.14 -18.71
C ARG A 195 5.71 -14.94 -18.43
N GLY A 196 6.94 -14.98 -18.92
CA GLY A 196 7.82 -13.80 -18.92
C GLY A 196 7.15 -12.63 -19.64
N CYS A 197 7.31 -11.42 -19.10
CA CYS A 197 6.71 -10.22 -19.67
C CYS A 197 7.58 -9.63 -20.80
N PRO A 198 7.01 -9.36 -21.99
CA PRO A 198 7.77 -8.82 -23.11
C PRO A 198 7.85 -7.28 -23.09
N TYR A 199 7.15 -6.60 -22.19
CA TYR A 199 7.13 -5.14 -22.14
C TYR A 199 8.37 -4.62 -21.45
N ALA A 200 9.05 -3.66 -22.10
CA ALA A 200 10.21 -2.97 -21.55
C ALA A 200 9.88 -2.17 -20.28
N GLY A 201 10.94 -1.72 -19.59
CA GLY A 201 10.88 -0.97 -18.34
C GLY A 201 10.71 -1.90 -17.13
N ASN A 202 10.11 -1.38 -16.06
CA ASN A 202 9.99 -2.06 -14.77
C ASN A 202 9.25 -3.41 -14.82
N ARG A 203 8.54 -3.73 -15.91
CA ARG A 203 7.86 -5.02 -16.14
C ARG A 203 8.76 -6.08 -16.76
N TYR A 204 9.89 -5.73 -17.35
CA TYR A 204 10.82 -6.68 -17.95
C TYR A 204 11.68 -7.33 -16.85
N GLN A 205 11.10 -8.29 -16.13
CA GLN A 205 11.71 -8.90 -14.94
C GLN A 205 11.82 -10.41 -15.10
N ALA A 206 13.06 -10.94 -15.09
CA ALA A 206 13.34 -12.35 -15.39
C ALA A 206 12.64 -13.34 -14.44
N ASP A 207 12.43 -12.93 -13.19
CA ASP A 207 11.87 -13.73 -12.10
C ASP A 207 10.38 -13.46 -11.84
N LYS A 208 9.80 -12.40 -12.41
CA LYS A 208 8.40 -11.99 -12.16
C LYS A 208 7.54 -12.15 -13.43
N PRO A 209 6.73 -13.22 -13.53
CA PRO A 209 5.90 -13.43 -14.70
C PRO A 209 4.68 -12.51 -14.72
N MET A 210 4.06 -12.38 -15.90
CA MET A 210 2.74 -11.79 -16.09
C MET A 210 1.64 -12.87 -16.14
N ASN A 211 0.44 -12.52 -15.68
CA ASN A 211 -0.76 -13.36 -15.76
C ASN A 211 -1.39 -13.25 -17.17
N VAL A 212 -1.05 -14.19 -18.06
CA VAL A 212 -1.53 -14.17 -19.45
C VAL A 212 -2.99 -14.59 -19.55
N THR A 213 -3.47 -15.44 -18.63
CA THR A 213 -4.89 -15.82 -18.58
C THR A 213 -5.78 -14.59 -18.37
N ALA A 214 -5.46 -13.74 -17.39
CA ALA A 214 -6.19 -12.50 -17.13
C ALA A 214 -6.15 -11.55 -18.34
N LEU A 215 -4.98 -11.39 -18.98
CA LEU A 215 -4.86 -10.57 -20.18
C LEU A 215 -5.75 -11.07 -21.32
N ARG A 216 -5.80 -12.39 -21.56
CA ARG A 216 -6.67 -12.96 -22.60
C ARG A 216 -8.14 -12.69 -22.29
N ALA A 217 -8.58 -12.94 -21.05
CA ALA A 217 -9.96 -12.67 -20.62
C ALA A 217 -10.33 -11.18 -20.78
N MET A 218 -9.45 -10.28 -20.37
CA MET A 218 -9.65 -8.83 -20.53
C MET A 218 -9.78 -8.42 -21.99
N ARG A 219 -8.92 -8.96 -22.88
CA ARG A 219 -8.98 -8.65 -24.32
C ARG A 219 -10.28 -9.11 -24.99
N VAL A 220 -10.84 -10.23 -24.55
CA VAL A 220 -12.13 -10.74 -25.08
C VAL A 220 -13.26 -9.74 -24.82
N HIS A 221 -13.28 -9.12 -23.63
CA HIS A 221 -14.36 -8.21 -23.22
C HIS A 221 -14.01 -6.72 -23.31
N TRP A 222 -12.87 -6.35 -23.90
CA TRP A 222 -12.33 -4.99 -23.80
C TRP A 222 -13.31 -3.90 -24.20
N ARG A 223 -14.00 -4.07 -25.32
CA ARG A 223 -14.95 -3.08 -25.85
C ARG A 223 -16.20 -2.94 -24.98
N GLN A 224 -16.70 -4.04 -24.41
CA GLN A 224 -17.77 -4.05 -23.40
C GLN A 224 -17.33 -3.32 -22.12
N ILE A 225 -16.11 -3.58 -21.64
CA ILE A 225 -15.52 -2.93 -20.45
C ILE A 225 -15.43 -1.42 -20.67
N MET A 226 -14.91 -0.97 -21.81
CA MET A 226 -14.81 0.46 -22.13
C MET A 226 -16.18 1.13 -22.26
N ALA A 227 -17.18 0.44 -22.81
CA ALA A 227 -18.55 0.97 -22.88
C ALA A 227 -19.17 1.15 -21.48
N LEU A 228 -18.98 0.18 -20.58
CA LEU A 228 -19.41 0.32 -19.17
C LEU A 228 -18.66 1.43 -18.44
N ALA A 229 -17.34 1.55 -18.63
CA ALA A 229 -16.53 2.61 -18.06
C ALA A 229 -16.99 4.01 -18.53
N ALA A 230 -17.34 4.16 -19.80
CA ALA A 230 -17.88 5.41 -20.34
C ALA A 230 -19.23 5.78 -19.69
N GLN A 231 -20.12 4.81 -19.46
CA GLN A 231 -21.39 5.03 -18.77
C GLN A 231 -21.17 5.41 -17.30
N MET A 232 -20.24 4.75 -16.62
CA MET A 232 -19.84 5.08 -15.25
C MET A 232 -19.32 6.52 -15.15
N ARG A 233 -18.40 6.91 -16.05
CA ARG A 233 -17.90 8.29 -16.14
C ARG A 233 -19.03 9.30 -16.34
N ALA A 234 -19.96 9.03 -17.26
CA ALA A 234 -21.06 9.94 -17.54
C ALA A 234 -21.92 10.20 -16.29
N ARG A 235 -22.27 9.15 -15.54
CA ARG A 235 -23.03 9.30 -14.29
C ARG A 235 -22.23 9.96 -13.18
N TYR A 236 -20.94 9.63 -13.07
CA TYR A 236 -20.03 10.30 -12.12
C TYR A 236 -19.99 11.82 -12.36
N LEU A 237 -19.84 12.27 -13.61
CA LEU A 237 -19.76 13.70 -13.96
C LEU A 237 -21.08 14.45 -13.76
N VAL A 238 -22.22 13.77 -13.70
CA VAL A 238 -23.50 14.38 -13.28
C VAL A 238 -23.47 14.68 -11.77
N ARG A 239 -22.88 13.79 -10.97
CA ARG A 239 -22.76 13.94 -9.51
C ARG A 239 -21.63 14.90 -9.11
N PHE A 240 -20.56 14.96 -9.91
CA PHE A 240 -19.36 15.77 -9.68
C PHE A 240 -19.05 16.65 -10.90
N PRO A 241 -19.88 17.67 -11.19
CA PRO A 241 -19.74 18.48 -12.40
C PRO A 241 -18.41 19.25 -12.46
N GLN A 242 -17.78 19.55 -11.32
CA GLN A 242 -16.48 20.24 -11.27
C GLN A 242 -15.35 19.44 -11.93
N ALA A 243 -15.42 18.10 -11.92
CA ALA A 243 -14.40 17.26 -12.55
C ALA A 243 -14.36 17.43 -14.09
N GLN A 244 -15.42 17.98 -14.70
CA GLN A 244 -15.44 18.32 -16.13
C GLN A 244 -14.44 19.43 -16.47
N SER A 245 -14.12 20.30 -15.53
CA SER A 245 -13.17 21.41 -15.72
C SER A 245 -11.71 20.98 -15.51
N GLY A 246 -11.47 19.77 -15.02
CA GLY A 246 -10.16 19.23 -14.74
C GLY A 246 -10.25 18.13 -13.68
N TRP A 247 -9.49 17.05 -13.89
CA TRP A 247 -9.43 15.95 -12.94
C TRP A 247 -8.44 16.27 -11.81
N THR A 248 -8.83 15.89 -10.60
CA THR A 248 -7.93 15.88 -9.43
C THR A 248 -7.64 14.46 -8.99
N VAL A 249 -6.57 14.25 -8.22
CA VAL A 249 -6.23 12.92 -7.66
C VAL A 249 -7.43 12.31 -6.92
N GLY A 250 -8.13 13.13 -6.11
CA GLY A 250 -9.33 12.70 -5.40
C GLY A 250 -10.49 12.33 -6.32
N ASP A 251 -10.69 13.05 -7.44
CA ASP A 251 -11.76 12.73 -8.39
C ASP A 251 -11.51 11.39 -9.09
N VAL A 252 -10.27 11.12 -9.47
CA VAL A 252 -9.90 9.86 -10.13
C VAL A 252 -9.99 8.68 -9.17
N GLU A 253 -9.57 8.83 -7.90
CA GLU A 253 -9.76 7.80 -6.86
C GLU A 253 -11.25 7.47 -6.71
N ARG A 254 -12.12 8.48 -6.54
CA ARG A 254 -13.56 8.28 -6.39
C ARG A 254 -14.20 7.61 -7.61
N LEU A 255 -13.87 8.06 -8.82
CA LEU A 255 -14.37 7.47 -10.06
C LEU A 255 -13.95 6.00 -10.19
N ALA A 256 -12.69 5.69 -9.88
CA ALA A 256 -12.19 4.33 -9.94
C ALA A 256 -12.94 3.44 -8.93
N VAL A 257 -13.16 3.91 -7.70
CA VAL A 257 -13.94 3.18 -6.69
C VAL A 257 -15.40 2.97 -7.12
N CYS A 258 -16.02 3.91 -7.84
CA CYS A 258 -17.36 3.71 -8.41
C CYS A 258 -17.41 2.52 -9.39
N ALA A 259 -16.39 2.39 -10.25
CA ALA A 259 -16.28 1.24 -11.16
C ALA A 259 -16.09 -0.09 -10.40
N LEU A 260 -15.31 -0.11 -9.32
CA LEU A 260 -15.10 -1.28 -8.47
C LEU A 260 -16.35 -1.65 -7.64
N ALA A 261 -17.13 -0.66 -7.26
CA ALA A 261 -18.35 -0.84 -6.48
C ALA A 261 -19.47 -1.51 -7.28
N LEU A 262 -19.51 -1.34 -8.60
CA LEU A 262 -20.57 -1.93 -9.45
C LEU A 262 -20.70 -3.45 -9.34
N PRO A 263 -19.67 -4.28 -9.63
CA PRO A 263 -19.78 -5.72 -9.43
C PRO A 263 -20.01 -6.07 -7.96
N SER A 264 -19.39 -5.34 -7.03
CA SER A 264 -19.55 -5.58 -5.59
C SER A 264 -21.00 -5.39 -5.14
N TYR A 265 -21.66 -4.30 -5.55
CA TYR A 265 -23.07 -4.01 -5.29
C TYR A 265 -23.97 -5.12 -5.83
N MET A 266 -23.74 -5.56 -7.07
CA MET A 266 -24.52 -6.63 -7.71
C MET A 266 -24.47 -7.94 -6.92
N MET A 267 -23.32 -8.26 -6.32
CA MET A 267 -23.13 -9.50 -5.55
C MET A 267 -23.61 -9.39 -4.09
N LEU A 268 -23.65 -8.18 -3.53
CA LEU A 268 -23.87 -7.95 -2.09
C LEU A 268 -25.26 -7.45 -1.73
N ARG A 269 -26.05 -6.97 -2.69
CA ARG A 269 -27.43 -6.56 -2.47
C ARG A 269 -28.33 -7.78 -2.24
N CYS A 270 -29.30 -7.67 -1.34
CA CYS A 270 -30.23 -8.77 -1.04
C CYS A 270 -31.41 -8.83 -2.03
N ASP A 271 -31.72 -7.74 -2.72
CA ASP A 271 -32.74 -7.70 -3.77
C ASP A 271 -32.15 -8.20 -5.11
N ALA A 272 -32.37 -9.47 -5.42
CA ALA A 272 -31.81 -10.10 -6.63
C ALA A 272 -30.27 -9.98 -6.72
N PRO A 273 -29.52 -10.61 -5.78
CA PRO A 273 -28.07 -10.74 -5.86
C PRO A 273 -27.66 -11.55 -7.09
N VAL A 274 -26.51 -11.19 -7.66
CA VAL A 274 -25.78 -12.09 -8.55
C VAL A 274 -25.08 -13.14 -7.69
N ALA A 275 -25.35 -14.43 -7.96
CA ALA A 275 -24.76 -15.51 -7.21
C ALA A 275 -23.23 -15.59 -7.43
N ASN A 276 -22.52 -16.10 -6.43
CA ASN A 276 -21.08 -16.31 -6.50
C ASN A 276 -20.75 -17.34 -7.60
N GLY A 277 -20.00 -16.92 -8.62
CA GLY A 277 -19.75 -17.72 -9.83
C GLY A 277 -20.61 -17.33 -11.04
N ASP A 278 -21.63 -16.47 -10.87
CA ASP A 278 -22.52 -16.04 -11.97
C ASP A 278 -22.20 -14.63 -12.49
N LEU A 279 -21.23 -13.93 -11.90
CA LEU A 279 -20.81 -12.60 -12.37
C LEU A 279 -20.27 -12.66 -13.79
N HIS A 280 -20.75 -11.76 -14.65
CA HIS A 280 -20.28 -11.66 -16.04
C HIS A 280 -18.77 -11.34 -16.08
N PRO A 281 -17.94 -12.06 -16.85
CA PRO A 281 -16.49 -11.82 -16.86
C PRO A 281 -16.08 -10.40 -17.25
N ALA A 282 -16.87 -9.70 -18.08
CA ALA A 282 -16.64 -8.28 -18.37
C ALA A 282 -16.66 -7.39 -17.10
N LEU A 283 -17.55 -7.65 -16.13
CA LEU A 283 -17.64 -6.87 -14.89
C LEU A 283 -16.47 -7.17 -13.94
N SER A 284 -16.08 -8.44 -13.86
CA SER A 284 -14.87 -8.87 -13.14
C SER A 284 -13.60 -8.25 -13.73
N ASN A 285 -13.48 -8.20 -15.06
CA ASN A 285 -12.34 -7.57 -15.71
C ASN A 285 -12.37 -6.03 -15.65
N LEU A 286 -13.55 -5.39 -15.68
CA LEU A 286 -13.72 -3.97 -15.37
C LEU A 286 -13.16 -3.65 -13.99
N PHE A 287 -13.47 -4.49 -12.99
CA PHE A 287 -12.90 -4.38 -11.66
C PHE A 287 -11.37 -4.44 -11.70
N ARG A 288 -10.81 -5.55 -12.22
CA ARG A 288 -9.36 -5.80 -12.20
C ARG A 288 -8.55 -4.70 -12.87
N VAL A 289 -8.98 -4.20 -14.03
CA VAL A 289 -8.24 -3.16 -14.76
C VAL A 289 -8.37 -1.80 -14.08
N THR A 290 -9.53 -1.48 -13.50
CA THR A 290 -9.73 -0.22 -12.80
C THR A 290 -9.05 -0.21 -11.43
N ASP A 291 -8.90 -1.38 -10.80
CA ASP A 291 -8.27 -1.49 -9.50
C ASP A 291 -6.79 -1.08 -9.55
N GLY A 292 -6.10 -1.32 -10.67
CA GLY A 292 -4.76 -0.79 -10.91
C GLY A 292 -4.70 0.74 -10.88
N LEU A 293 -5.68 1.42 -11.48
CA LEU A 293 -5.79 2.89 -11.45
C LEU A 293 -6.05 3.40 -10.03
N ARG A 294 -7.03 2.80 -9.33
CA ARG A 294 -7.34 3.07 -7.92
C ARG A 294 -6.09 2.86 -7.06
N MET A 295 -5.28 1.84 -7.34
CA MET A 295 -3.99 1.60 -6.68
C MET A 295 -3.04 2.76 -6.79
N VAL A 296 -2.85 3.29 -8.00
CA VAL A 296 -1.95 4.42 -8.24
C VAL A 296 -2.46 5.68 -7.53
N MET A 297 -3.76 5.97 -7.61
CA MET A 297 -4.33 7.14 -6.93
C MET A 297 -4.22 7.03 -5.41
N HIS A 298 -4.50 5.85 -4.86
CA HIS A 298 -4.34 5.56 -3.44
C HIS A 298 -2.89 5.72 -2.96
N GLN A 299 -1.91 5.28 -3.77
CA GLN A 299 -0.49 5.48 -3.49
C GLN A 299 -0.14 6.97 -3.43
N MET A 300 -0.61 7.77 -4.40
CA MET A 300 -0.41 9.22 -4.40
C MET A 300 -0.99 9.87 -3.14
N LEU A 301 -2.17 9.45 -2.68
CA LEU A 301 -2.86 10.04 -1.53
C LEU A 301 -2.26 9.62 -0.17
N PHE A 302 -1.69 8.42 -0.04
CA PHE A 302 -1.44 7.83 1.29
C PHE A 302 -0.04 7.29 1.53
N LEU A 303 0.80 7.09 0.50
CA LEU A 303 2.08 6.38 0.62
C LEU A 303 3.30 7.28 0.39
N PRO A 304 4.13 7.56 1.42
CA PRO A 304 5.36 8.33 1.29
C PRO A 304 6.56 7.44 0.94
N LEU A 305 6.48 6.65 -0.15
CA LEU A 305 7.52 5.66 -0.49
C LEU A 305 8.70 6.24 -1.28
N TYR A 306 8.40 6.97 -2.37
CA TYR A 306 9.41 7.54 -3.27
C TYR A 306 9.12 9.01 -3.60
N GLU A 307 7.84 9.37 -3.67
CA GLU A 307 7.37 10.74 -3.91
C GLU A 307 6.59 11.27 -2.70
N LYS A 308 6.44 12.59 -2.61
CA LYS A 308 5.60 13.23 -1.60
C LYS A 308 4.13 12.86 -1.85
N MET A 309 3.38 12.59 -0.79
CA MET A 309 1.94 12.38 -0.90
C MET A 309 1.24 13.65 -1.44
N MET A 310 0.23 13.45 -2.26
CA MET A 310 -0.55 14.50 -2.92
C MET A 310 -1.85 14.74 -2.18
N LEU A 311 -2.26 16.00 -2.07
CA LEU A 311 -3.59 16.34 -1.56
C LEU A 311 -4.67 16.00 -2.61
N PRO A 312 -5.93 15.77 -2.18
CA PRO A 312 -6.99 15.33 -3.09
C PRO A 312 -7.32 16.30 -4.21
N ASP A 313 -7.07 17.60 -4.03
CA ASP A 313 -7.37 18.68 -4.97
C ASP A 313 -6.27 18.95 -6.00
N VAL A 314 -5.14 18.23 -5.90
CA VAL A 314 -4.04 18.33 -6.88
C VAL A 314 -4.55 17.91 -8.27
N PRO A 315 -4.43 18.78 -9.29
CA PRO A 315 -4.78 18.42 -10.67
C PRO A 315 -3.94 17.24 -11.17
N ILE A 316 -4.55 16.38 -11.99
CA ILE A 316 -3.88 15.21 -12.54
C ILE A 316 -4.32 14.93 -13.98
N THR A 317 -3.37 14.49 -14.81
CA THR A 317 -3.59 14.10 -16.20
C THR A 317 -3.29 12.61 -16.43
N PRO A 318 -3.85 11.98 -17.49
CA PRO A 318 -3.49 10.61 -17.87
C PRO A 318 -1.98 10.34 -17.96
N ALA A 319 -1.21 11.30 -18.48
CA ALA A 319 0.23 11.18 -18.64
C ALA A 319 0.94 11.14 -17.28
N GLU A 320 0.57 12.03 -16.35
CA GLU A 320 1.15 12.05 -15.00
C GLU A 320 0.83 10.79 -14.20
N ILE A 321 -0.36 10.19 -14.39
CA ILE A 321 -0.74 8.91 -13.78
C ILE A 321 0.17 7.79 -14.28
N LEU A 322 0.37 7.68 -15.59
CA LEU A 322 1.24 6.67 -16.20
C LEU A 322 2.68 6.86 -15.74
N ASP A 323 3.17 8.09 -15.77
CA ASP A 323 4.54 8.39 -15.35
C ASP A 323 4.72 8.05 -13.87
N TYR A 324 3.78 8.41 -12.99
CA TYR A 324 3.86 8.00 -11.57
C TYR A 324 3.87 6.48 -11.43
N ALA A 325 3.02 5.75 -12.15
CA ALA A 325 2.95 4.29 -12.08
C ALA A 325 4.26 3.63 -12.53
N ASP A 326 4.92 4.17 -13.56
CA ASP A 326 6.24 3.72 -14.00
C ASP A 326 7.30 3.98 -12.91
N ARG A 327 7.34 5.19 -12.35
CA ARG A 327 8.33 5.64 -11.35
C ARG A 327 8.23 4.95 -9.99
N ASN A 328 7.00 4.65 -9.57
CA ASN A 328 6.72 4.06 -8.26
C ASN A 328 6.54 2.55 -8.33
N TYR A 329 6.99 1.94 -9.44
CA TYR A 329 6.98 0.49 -9.64
C TYR A 329 5.59 -0.15 -9.53
N SER A 330 4.52 0.63 -9.77
CA SER A 330 3.12 0.19 -9.63
C SER A 330 2.71 -0.84 -10.69
N PHE A 331 3.55 -1.09 -11.70
CA PHE A 331 3.36 -2.16 -12.67
C PHE A 331 3.91 -3.52 -12.22
N HIS A 332 4.43 -3.67 -11.01
CA HIS A 332 4.77 -4.98 -10.48
C HIS A 332 4.55 -5.13 -8.97
N SER A 333 4.50 -6.38 -8.54
CA SER A 333 4.34 -6.82 -7.16
C SER A 333 5.55 -7.66 -6.75
N ASP A 334 5.49 -8.29 -5.59
CA ASP A 334 6.50 -9.28 -5.18
C ASP A 334 6.39 -10.58 -5.98
N HIS A 335 5.21 -10.87 -6.53
CA HIS A 335 4.93 -12.13 -7.23
C HIS A 335 4.93 -12.01 -8.76
N GLY A 336 4.66 -10.85 -9.33
CA GLY A 336 4.48 -10.75 -10.77
C GLY A 336 4.37 -9.33 -11.28
N VAL A 337 4.28 -9.20 -12.60
CA VAL A 337 4.15 -7.90 -13.28
C VAL A 337 2.78 -7.73 -13.93
N CYS A 338 2.40 -6.48 -14.17
CA CYS A 338 1.17 -6.11 -14.85
C CYS A 338 1.18 -6.63 -16.29
N ALA A 339 0.17 -7.43 -16.64
CA ALA A 339 0.03 -8.00 -17.98
C ALA A 339 -0.55 -7.02 -19.02
N GLY A 340 -1.10 -5.88 -18.57
CA GLY A 340 -1.79 -4.91 -19.44
C GLY A 340 -0.82 -4.21 -20.40
N PRO A 341 -0.98 -4.33 -21.73
CA PRO A 341 -0.21 -3.54 -22.68
C PRO A 341 -0.42 -2.03 -22.46
N ARG A 342 0.61 -1.22 -22.70
CA ARG A 342 0.55 0.24 -22.51
C ARG A 342 -0.65 0.88 -23.22
N PHE A 343 -0.91 0.48 -24.46
CA PHE A 343 -2.03 1.02 -25.24
C PHE A 343 -3.40 0.75 -24.57
N MET A 344 -3.60 -0.39 -23.91
CA MET A 344 -4.87 -0.66 -23.20
C MET A 344 -5.01 0.22 -21.95
N ILE A 345 -3.92 0.51 -21.26
CA ILE A 345 -3.93 1.43 -20.12
C ILE A 345 -4.27 2.85 -20.60
N GLU A 346 -3.65 3.29 -21.69
CA GLU A 346 -3.95 4.58 -22.33
C GLU A 346 -5.41 4.66 -22.81
N ASP A 347 -5.95 3.59 -23.42
CA ASP A 347 -7.36 3.52 -23.82
C ASP A 347 -8.29 3.70 -22.62
N MET A 348 -8.02 3.00 -21.50
CA MET A 348 -8.83 3.11 -20.28
C MET A 348 -8.79 4.52 -19.68
N LEU A 349 -7.60 5.13 -19.60
CA LEU A 349 -7.46 6.51 -19.11
C LEU A 349 -8.15 7.51 -20.03
N ALA A 350 -8.03 7.34 -21.36
CA ALA A 350 -8.70 8.19 -22.33
C ALA A 350 -10.24 8.08 -22.23
N VAL A 351 -10.76 6.88 -22.00
CA VAL A 351 -12.20 6.67 -21.76
C VAL A 351 -12.65 7.32 -20.46
N LEU A 352 -11.96 7.07 -19.35
CA LEU A 352 -12.37 7.54 -18.02
C LEU A 352 -12.16 9.04 -17.82
N LEU A 353 -11.07 9.60 -18.31
CA LEU A 353 -10.69 10.99 -18.04
C LEU A 353 -11.06 11.91 -19.20
N ASP A 354 -10.67 11.56 -20.42
CA ASP A 354 -10.90 12.41 -21.59
C ASP A 354 -12.29 12.22 -22.21
N GLY A 355 -12.97 11.12 -21.89
CA GLY A 355 -14.25 10.75 -22.52
C GLY A 355 -14.10 10.31 -23.98
N ALA A 356 -12.89 9.94 -24.39
CA ALA A 356 -12.60 9.50 -25.74
C ALA A 356 -13.01 8.03 -25.95
N ALA A 357 -13.25 7.64 -27.21
CA ALA A 357 -13.41 6.24 -27.55
C ALA A 357 -12.07 5.49 -27.49
N PRO A 358 -12.05 4.21 -27.08
CA PRO A 358 -10.83 3.41 -27.16
C PRO A 358 -10.42 3.21 -28.63
N ARG A 359 -9.16 2.84 -28.90
CA ARG A 359 -8.66 2.68 -30.29
C ARG A 359 -9.46 1.67 -31.14
N GLY A 360 -10.04 0.66 -30.50
CA GLY A 360 -10.92 -0.33 -31.16
C GLY A 360 -12.39 0.09 -31.28
N GLY A 361 -12.75 1.29 -30.81
CA GLY A 361 -14.13 1.76 -30.66
C GLY A 361 -14.92 0.98 -29.60
N PHE A 362 -16.11 1.48 -29.27
CA PHE A 362 -17.07 0.76 -28.44
C PHE A 362 -17.73 -0.36 -29.23
N ASP A 363 -18.22 -1.39 -28.55
CA ASP A 363 -19.16 -2.32 -29.17
C ASP A 363 -20.49 -1.59 -29.45
N ALA A 364 -21.10 -1.89 -30.59
CA ALA A 364 -22.35 -1.23 -31.01
C ALA A 364 -23.50 -1.55 -30.04
N ASN A 365 -23.48 -2.73 -29.43
CA ASN A 365 -24.43 -3.15 -28.41
C ASN A 365 -23.68 -3.81 -27.26
N LEU A 366 -24.15 -3.57 -26.03
CA LEU A 366 -23.74 -4.38 -24.90
C LEU A 366 -24.31 -5.79 -25.03
N ASP A 367 -23.62 -6.77 -24.44
CA ASP A 367 -24.19 -8.11 -24.26
C ASP A 367 -25.55 -7.98 -23.54
N ALA A 368 -26.52 -8.83 -23.91
CA ALA A 368 -27.90 -8.71 -23.42
C ALA A 368 -28.00 -8.70 -21.88
N GLU A 369 -27.07 -9.39 -21.21
CA GLU A 369 -26.97 -9.44 -19.75
C GLU A 369 -26.33 -8.20 -19.12
N LEU A 370 -25.54 -7.45 -19.89
CA LEU A 370 -24.90 -6.21 -19.45
C LEU A 370 -25.81 -5.00 -19.64
N ALA A 371 -26.78 -5.05 -20.54
CA ALA A 371 -27.73 -3.95 -20.74
C ALA A 371 -28.52 -3.58 -19.46
N PRO A 372 -29.09 -4.54 -18.69
CA PRO A 372 -29.74 -4.24 -17.42
C PRO A 372 -28.80 -3.65 -16.36
N VAL A 373 -27.50 -3.94 -16.44
CA VAL A 373 -26.49 -3.45 -15.48
C VAL A 373 -26.36 -1.92 -15.52
N LEU A 374 -26.68 -1.29 -16.66
CA LEU A 374 -26.70 0.17 -16.77
C LEU A 374 -27.64 0.84 -15.77
N ASN A 375 -28.74 0.16 -15.38
CA ASN A 375 -29.67 0.65 -14.38
C ASN A 375 -29.12 0.54 -12.95
N LEU A 376 -28.05 -0.23 -12.75
CA LEU A 376 -27.40 -0.44 -11.45
C LEU A 376 -26.20 0.50 -11.23
N ILE A 377 -25.83 1.31 -12.22
CA ILE A 377 -24.69 2.24 -12.09
C ILE A 377 -24.93 3.29 -11.00
N GLU A 378 -26.10 3.92 -10.97
CA GLU A 378 -26.43 4.94 -9.95
C GLU A 378 -26.42 4.38 -8.52
N PRO A 379 -27.13 3.28 -8.19
CA PRO A 379 -27.06 2.72 -6.84
C PRO A 379 -25.66 2.19 -6.50
N ALA A 380 -24.88 1.74 -7.49
CA ALA A 380 -23.48 1.38 -7.26
C ALA A 380 -22.59 2.60 -6.95
N ILE A 381 -22.85 3.77 -7.55
CA ILE A 381 -22.19 5.03 -7.17
C ILE A 381 -22.56 5.40 -5.74
N ASP A 382 -23.83 5.29 -5.35
CA ASP A 382 -24.25 5.53 -3.96
C ASP A 382 -23.55 4.58 -2.99
N TYR A 383 -23.43 3.31 -3.35
CA TYR A 383 -22.69 2.32 -2.58
C TYR A 383 -21.21 2.67 -2.46
N ALA A 384 -20.58 3.14 -3.55
CA ALA A 384 -19.20 3.63 -3.53
C ALA A 384 -19.03 4.83 -2.59
N MET A 385 -19.94 5.81 -2.64
CA MET A 385 -19.86 7.02 -1.81
C MET A 385 -20.06 6.72 -0.33
N LEU A 386 -21.02 5.86 0.01
CA LEU A 386 -21.23 5.41 1.39
C LEU A 386 -20.01 4.60 1.89
N GLY A 387 -19.47 3.72 1.04
CA GLY A 387 -18.27 2.96 1.34
C GLY A 387 -17.02 3.82 1.56
N LEU A 388 -16.85 4.91 0.80
CA LEU A 388 -15.75 5.87 0.99
C LEU A 388 -15.95 6.77 2.22
N GLN A 389 -17.19 7.13 2.55
CA GLN A 389 -17.49 7.79 3.83
C GLN A 389 -17.11 6.88 5.01
N ALA A 390 -17.50 5.60 4.94
CA ALA A 390 -17.13 4.60 5.94
C ALA A 390 -15.61 4.43 6.05
N TYR A 391 -14.91 4.34 4.91
CA TYR A 391 -13.46 4.26 4.85
C TYR A 391 -12.80 5.45 5.54
N GLY A 392 -13.14 6.69 5.16
CA GLY A 392 -12.56 7.89 5.78
C GLY A 392 -12.83 7.94 7.29
N ALA A 393 -14.06 7.63 7.72
CA ALA A 393 -14.43 7.65 9.13
C ALA A 393 -13.67 6.60 9.96
N VAL A 394 -13.65 5.34 9.52
CA VAL A 394 -13.00 4.25 10.26
C VAL A 394 -11.48 4.37 10.23
N PHE A 395 -10.87 4.69 9.08
CA PHE A 395 -9.42 4.76 8.96
C PHE A 395 -8.81 5.99 9.64
N SER A 396 -9.62 6.97 10.03
CA SER A 396 -9.21 8.05 10.95
C SER A 396 -8.86 7.53 12.36
N LEU A 397 -9.24 6.30 12.69
CA LEU A 397 -8.86 5.63 13.94
C LEU A 397 -7.34 5.41 14.05
N TRP A 398 -6.66 5.11 12.95
CA TRP A 398 -5.24 4.74 12.97
C TRP A 398 -4.29 5.92 13.24
N PRO A 399 -4.46 7.10 12.59
CA PRO A 399 -3.75 8.32 13.01
C PRO A 399 -4.02 8.69 14.47
N ALA A 400 -5.26 8.51 14.95
CA ALA A 400 -5.60 8.77 16.35
C ALA A 400 -4.88 7.81 17.33
N MET A 401 -4.87 6.52 17.01
CA MET A 401 -4.20 5.50 17.82
C MET A 401 -2.69 5.74 17.89
N THR A 402 -2.07 6.07 16.75
CA THR A 402 -0.62 6.30 16.68
C THR A 402 -0.18 7.56 17.44
N ARG A 403 -0.98 8.65 17.41
CA ARG A 403 -0.79 9.80 18.31
C ARG A 403 -0.94 9.43 19.78
N ALA A 404 -1.90 8.57 20.13
CA ALA A 404 -2.05 8.10 21.49
C ALA A 404 -0.81 7.33 21.95
N TYR A 405 -0.26 6.42 21.12
CA TYR A 405 0.99 5.73 21.41
C TYR A 405 2.17 6.68 21.61
N GLU A 406 2.33 7.69 20.75
CA GLU A 406 3.37 8.72 20.89
C GLU A 406 3.23 9.49 22.20
N HIS A 407 2.03 9.97 22.53
CA HIS A 407 1.77 10.69 23.78
C HIS A 407 2.01 9.80 25.01
N LEU A 408 1.61 8.53 24.96
CA LEU A 408 1.87 7.58 26.04
C LEU A 408 3.38 7.37 26.22
N HIS A 409 4.12 7.13 25.14
CA HIS A 409 5.58 7.04 25.15
C HIS A 409 6.22 8.28 25.79
N LEU A 410 5.86 9.49 25.34
CA LEU A 410 6.39 10.75 25.89
C LEU A 410 6.03 10.94 27.38
N SER A 411 4.82 10.55 27.80
CA SER A 411 4.37 10.68 29.20
C SER A 411 5.13 9.75 30.16
N LEU A 412 5.62 8.62 29.63
CA LEU A 412 6.39 7.61 30.33
C LEU A 412 7.91 7.90 30.26
N GLY A 413 8.39 8.57 29.20
CA GLY A 413 9.78 8.94 28.99
C GLY A 413 10.29 10.06 29.92
N GLY A 414 11.58 10.04 30.24
CA GLY A 414 12.25 11.11 31.02
C GLY A 414 12.16 11.02 32.54
N LYS A 415 11.75 9.88 33.09
CA LYS A 415 11.63 9.65 34.55
C LYS A 415 12.59 8.58 35.07
N GLU A 416 13.85 8.66 34.67
CA GLU A 416 14.92 7.73 35.10
C GLU A 416 15.05 7.63 36.63
N ASP A 417 14.64 8.68 37.36
CA ASP A 417 14.79 8.78 38.82
C ASP A 417 13.49 8.62 39.65
N ALA A 418 12.32 8.41 39.03
CA ALA A 418 11.02 8.52 39.75
C ALA A 418 10.15 7.25 39.77
N GLY A 419 10.55 6.14 39.16
CA GLY A 419 9.72 4.93 39.02
C GLY A 419 10.36 3.63 39.51
N GLY A 420 9.57 2.77 40.15
CA GLY A 420 9.97 1.38 40.46
C GLY A 420 10.26 0.54 39.20
N SER A 421 10.76 -0.70 39.35
CA SER A 421 11.12 -1.58 38.21
C SER A 421 9.99 -1.76 37.19
N ARG A 422 8.74 -1.89 37.65
CA ARG A 422 7.55 -2.04 36.79
C ARG A 422 7.26 -0.82 35.91
N ALA A 423 7.47 0.39 36.42
CA ALA A 423 7.29 1.61 35.63
C ALA A 423 8.29 1.68 34.46
N ARG A 424 9.52 1.20 34.68
CA ARG A 424 10.54 1.08 33.64
C ARG A 424 10.19 0.01 32.60
N GLU A 425 9.64 -1.13 33.02
CA GLU A 425 9.17 -2.18 32.10
C GLU A 425 8.05 -1.67 31.18
N ILE A 426 7.06 -0.94 31.73
CA ILE A 426 5.99 -0.33 30.94
C ILE A 426 6.54 0.72 29.98
N ALA A 427 7.43 1.59 30.45
CA ALA A 427 8.07 2.60 29.61
C ALA A 427 8.86 1.97 28.45
N GLN A 428 9.66 0.93 28.73
CA GLN A 428 10.42 0.20 27.71
C GLN A 428 9.52 -0.49 26.69
N ARG A 429 8.36 -0.99 27.12
CA ARG A 429 7.39 -1.61 26.23
C ARG A 429 6.76 -0.60 25.26
N PHE A 430 6.37 0.58 25.75
CA PHE A 430 5.85 1.65 24.88
C PHE A 430 6.94 2.28 23.99
N GLU A 431 8.18 2.34 24.47
CA GLU A 431 9.35 2.67 23.64
C GLU A 431 9.48 1.71 22.46
N ALA A 432 9.42 0.40 22.71
CA ALA A 432 9.51 -0.60 21.65
C ALA A 432 8.37 -0.47 20.62
N HIS A 433 7.14 -0.18 21.07
CA HIS A 433 6.01 0.08 20.18
C HIS A 433 6.22 1.34 19.33
N PHE A 434 6.73 2.42 19.94
CA PHE A 434 7.00 3.68 19.23
C PHE A 434 8.18 3.55 18.25
N ALA A 435 9.22 2.80 18.60
CA ALA A 435 10.30 2.45 17.68
C ALA A 435 9.78 1.63 16.48
N ALA A 436 8.91 0.63 16.73
CA ALA A 436 8.28 -0.14 15.67
C ALA A 436 7.41 0.73 14.75
N LEU A 437 6.65 1.68 15.32
CA LEU A 437 5.90 2.69 14.56
C LEU A 437 6.83 3.48 13.63
N ASN A 438 7.93 4.02 14.16
CA ASN A 438 8.85 4.87 13.41
C ASN A 438 9.58 4.14 12.27
N HIS A 439 9.88 2.86 12.45
CA HIS A 439 10.61 2.09 11.44
C HIS A 439 9.71 1.47 10.38
N ARG A 440 8.46 1.16 10.73
CA ARG A 440 7.59 0.37 9.87
C ARG A 440 6.39 1.19 9.36
N SER A 441 5.76 2.04 10.17
CA SER A 441 4.47 2.65 9.80
C SER A 441 4.59 3.87 8.87
N PHE A 442 3.60 4.05 7.98
CA PHE A 442 3.38 5.31 7.26
C PHE A 442 2.64 6.38 8.09
N LEU A 443 2.57 6.18 9.42
CA LEU A 443 1.98 7.09 10.39
C LEU A 443 3.00 7.56 11.45
N ALA A 444 4.30 7.39 11.16
CA ALA A 444 5.39 7.63 12.10
C ALA A 444 5.46 9.08 12.61
N ASN A 445 5.16 10.07 11.77
CA ASN A 445 5.26 11.48 12.11
C ASN A 445 3.92 12.23 11.95
N GLU A 446 3.85 13.42 12.55
CA GLU A 446 2.63 14.21 12.59
C GLU A 446 2.24 14.78 11.22
N GLU A 447 3.21 15.14 10.38
CA GLU A 447 2.93 15.64 9.02
C GLU A 447 2.15 14.58 8.21
N TRP A 448 2.55 13.31 8.28
CA TRP A 448 1.87 12.23 7.57
C TRP A 448 0.47 11.96 8.13
N ARG A 449 0.30 12.02 9.46
CA ARG A 449 -1.01 11.83 10.10
C ARG A 449 -1.97 12.96 9.75
N ALA A 450 -1.51 14.21 9.80
CA ALA A 450 -2.29 15.38 9.40
C ALA A 450 -2.64 15.34 7.90
N HIS A 451 -1.71 14.90 7.05
CA HIS A 451 -1.99 14.69 5.63
C HIS A 451 -3.13 13.67 5.42
N ARG A 452 -3.07 12.51 6.08
CA ARG A 452 -4.14 11.52 5.98
C ARG A 452 -5.48 12.04 6.47
N GLU A 453 -5.50 12.80 7.57
CA GLU A 453 -6.73 13.45 8.06
C GLU A 453 -7.32 14.41 7.01
N ALA A 454 -6.49 15.21 6.34
CA ALA A 454 -6.95 16.10 5.25
C ALA A 454 -7.53 15.31 4.07
N VAL A 455 -6.93 14.17 3.71
CA VAL A 455 -7.46 13.29 2.66
C VAL A 455 -8.80 12.68 3.08
N TYR A 456 -8.91 12.20 4.32
CA TYR A 456 -10.17 11.65 4.85
C TYR A 456 -11.27 12.72 4.96
N ASP A 457 -10.92 13.95 5.30
CA ASP A 457 -11.85 15.09 5.34
C ASP A 457 -12.45 15.38 3.96
N ASP A 458 -11.64 15.50 2.91
CA ASP A 458 -12.16 15.67 1.53
C ASP A 458 -12.98 14.46 1.10
N MET A 459 -12.45 13.25 1.29
CA MET A 459 -13.13 12.02 0.89
C MET A 459 -14.53 11.93 1.53
N PHE A 460 -14.63 12.16 2.84
CA PHE A 460 -15.91 12.16 3.54
C PHE A 460 -16.82 13.28 3.03
N ALA A 461 -16.34 14.52 2.94
CA ALA A 461 -17.16 15.66 2.55
C ALA A 461 -17.70 15.55 1.13
N ARG A 462 -16.86 15.15 0.16
CA ARG A 462 -17.25 14.96 -1.25
C ARG A 462 -18.26 13.84 -1.41
N CYS A 463 -18.03 12.71 -0.75
CA CYS A 463 -18.94 11.56 -0.82
C CYS A 463 -20.25 11.81 -0.09
N HIS A 464 -20.22 12.51 1.05
CA HIS A 464 -21.41 12.93 1.77
C HIS A 464 -22.26 13.86 0.90
N ALA A 465 -21.66 14.91 0.34
CA ALA A 465 -22.35 15.85 -0.54
C ALA A 465 -22.90 15.17 -1.80
N ALA A 466 -22.18 14.18 -2.33
CA ALA A 466 -22.69 13.35 -3.41
C ALA A 466 -23.99 12.68 -2.99
N VAL A 467 -24.05 11.94 -1.89
CA VAL A 467 -25.27 11.18 -1.48
C VAL A 467 -26.39 12.10 -0.99
N SER A 468 -26.10 13.02 -0.07
CA SER A 468 -27.10 13.85 0.62
C SER A 468 -27.52 15.11 -0.15
N ARG A 469 -26.76 15.50 -1.18
CA ARG A 469 -26.89 16.77 -1.92
C ARG A 469 -26.64 18.01 -1.05
N SER A 470 -25.95 17.85 0.09
CA SER A 470 -25.55 18.94 0.98
C SER A 470 -24.15 18.70 1.53
N ALA A 471 -23.38 19.76 1.75
CA ALA A 471 -22.10 19.62 2.46
C ALA A 471 -22.34 19.17 3.92
N PRO A 472 -21.41 18.39 4.53
CA PRO A 472 -21.48 18.13 5.96
C PRO A 472 -21.32 19.43 6.75
N PRO A 473 -21.86 19.52 7.99
CA PRO A 473 -21.84 20.74 8.79
C PRO A 473 -20.43 21.15 9.24
N GLU A 474 -19.51 20.19 9.37
CA GLU A 474 -18.11 20.40 9.75
C GLU A 474 -17.22 19.34 9.06
N SER A 475 -15.90 19.49 9.14
CA SER A 475 -14.96 18.48 8.61
C SER A 475 -15.05 17.17 9.40
N LEU A 476 -14.70 16.03 8.78
CA LEU A 476 -14.71 14.74 9.48
C LEU A 476 -13.80 14.79 10.74
N SER A 477 -12.61 15.37 10.63
CA SER A 477 -11.67 15.56 11.73
C SER A 477 -12.30 16.30 12.92
N ALA A 478 -13.12 17.32 12.67
CA ALA A 478 -13.89 18.05 13.69
C ALA A 478 -15.06 17.22 14.24
N MET A 479 -15.79 16.50 13.37
CA MET A 479 -16.84 15.53 13.77
C MET A 479 -16.30 14.38 14.62
N LEU A 480 -14.99 14.14 14.63
CA LEU A 480 -14.35 13.09 15.40
C LEU A 480 -13.51 13.62 16.57
N ALA A 481 -13.41 14.94 16.78
CA ALA A 481 -12.67 15.50 17.90
C ALA A 481 -13.31 15.04 19.24
N PRO A 482 -12.54 14.60 20.25
CA PRO A 482 -13.14 14.18 21.52
C PRO A 482 -13.78 15.36 22.25
N ASP A 483 -14.95 15.14 22.85
CA ASP A 483 -15.59 16.15 23.71
C ASP A 483 -14.83 16.25 25.04
N ALA A 484 -14.51 17.47 25.45
CA ALA A 484 -13.79 17.73 26.71
C ALA A 484 -14.53 17.20 27.96
N SER A 485 -15.86 17.03 27.88
CA SER A 485 -16.72 16.52 28.95
C SER A 485 -16.66 14.99 29.14
N VAL A 486 -16.14 14.23 28.17
CA VAL A 486 -15.97 12.77 28.28
C VAL A 486 -14.74 12.42 29.14
N CYS A 487 -13.85 13.39 29.35
CA CYS A 487 -12.71 13.29 30.26
C CYS A 487 -13.16 13.59 31.71
N GLY A 488 -12.95 12.64 32.63
CA GLY A 488 -13.22 12.81 34.07
C GLY A 488 -14.35 11.95 34.67
N GLY A 489 -14.74 10.85 34.01
CA GLY A 489 -15.76 9.92 34.51
C GLY A 489 -15.23 8.63 35.12
N ARG A 490 -16.14 7.78 35.63
CA ARG A 490 -15.84 6.48 36.26
C ARG A 490 -14.89 5.59 35.45
N ALA A 491 -15.02 5.55 34.13
CA ALA A 491 -14.14 4.76 33.27
C ALA A 491 -12.67 5.21 33.37
N GLN A 492 -12.44 6.52 33.42
CA GLN A 492 -11.10 7.09 33.62
C GLN A 492 -10.55 6.74 35.00
N ASP A 493 -11.38 6.83 36.04
CA ASP A 493 -10.97 6.49 37.42
C ASP A 493 -10.56 5.02 37.55
N VAL A 494 -11.33 4.11 36.94
CA VAL A 494 -11.01 2.67 36.91
C VAL A 494 -9.69 2.43 36.19
N LEU A 495 -9.48 3.05 35.03
CA LEU A 495 -8.23 2.91 34.30
C LEU A 495 -7.04 3.51 35.07
N ALA A 496 -7.20 4.69 35.65
CA ALA A 496 -6.16 5.34 36.46
C ALA A 496 -5.80 4.49 37.68
N ALA A 497 -6.80 3.90 38.36
CA ALA A 497 -6.57 2.99 39.48
C ALA A 497 -5.81 1.72 39.03
N ALA A 498 -6.21 1.10 37.92
CA ALA A 498 -5.55 -0.08 37.37
C ALA A 498 -4.08 0.23 37.00
N VAL A 499 -3.81 1.37 36.36
CA VAL A 499 -2.45 1.79 36.01
C VAL A 499 -1.63 2.11 37.26
N ALA A 500 -2.19 2.84 38.23
CA ALA A 500 -1.52 3.17 39.48
C ALA A 500 -1.10 1.92 40.27
N ALA A 501 -1.97 0.90 40.31
CA ALA A 501 -1.68 -0.38 40.95
C ALA A 501 -0.46 -1.10 40.33
N HIS A 502 -0.24 -0.93 39.01
CA HIS A 502 0.91 -1.51 38.31
C HIS A 502 2.19 -0.67 38.48
N LEU A 503 2.07 0.67 38.52
CA LEU A 503 3.21 1.58 38.67
C LEU A 503 3.78 1.61 40.10
N GLY A 504 2.95 1.35 41.11
CA GLY A 504 3.36 1.37 42.53
C GLY A 504 3.38 2.77 43.15
N TYR A 505 4.04 2.90 44.31
CA TYR A 505 4.04 4.14 45.10
C TYR A 505 4.65 5.31 44.31
N GLY A 506 3.97 6.46 44.29
CA GLY A 506 4.38 7.65 43.53
C GLY A 506 3.91 7.69 42.07
N GLY A 507 3.25 6.64 41.58
CA GLY A 507 2.76 6.55 40.18
C GLY A 507 1.46 7.31 39.88
N GLY A 508 0.79 7.88 40.88
CA GLY A 508 -0.58 8.44 40.74
C GLY A 508 -0.73 9.46 39.60
N LYS A 509 0.10 10.50 39.57
CA LYS A 509 0.05 11.52 38.50
C LYS A 509 0.39 10.97 37.11
N ILE A 510 1.24 9.94 37.05
CA ILE A 510 1.55 9.26 35.78
C ILE A 510 0.33 8.48 35.32
N ALA A 511 -0.32 7.75 36.23
CA ALA A 511 -1.53 6.99 35.95
C ALA A 511 -2.70 7.87 35.51
N GLU A 512 -2.90 9.03 36.15
CA GLU A 512 -3.90 10.03 35.76
C GLU A 512 -3.66 10.54 34.33
N ASN A 513 -2.43 10.95 34.02
CA ASN A 513 -2.06 11.42 32.68
C ASN A 513 -2.21 10.30 31.63
N PHE A 514 -1.77 9.08 31.96
CA PHE A 514 -1.90 7.92 31.09
C PHE A 514 -3.37 7.64 30.78
N ALA A 515 -4.22 7.60 31.81
CA ALA A 515 -5.65 7.37 31.66
C ALA A 515 -6.31 8.49 30.83
N ALA A 516 -5.94 9.75 31.03
CA ALA A 516 -6.46 10.86 30.24
C ALA A 516 -6.12 10.74 28.74
N ILE A 517 -4.90 10.34 28.39
CA ILE A 517 -4.48 10.12 26.99
C ILE A 517 -5.31 8.98 26.37
N VAL A 518 -5.46 7.86 27.09
CA VAL A 518 -6.28 6.73 26.62
C VAL A 518 -7.74 7.14 26.45
N MET A 519 -8.32 7.87 27.41
CA MET A 519 -9.70 8.32 27.33
C MET A 519 -9.93 9.26 26.15
N GLY A 520 -8.97 10.14 25.82
CA GLY A 520 -9.04 10.95 24.60
C GLY A 520 -9.12 10.11 23.32
N PHE A 521 -8.36 9.02 23.25
CA PHE A 521 -8.45 8.06 22.14
C PHE A 521 -9.79 7.31 22.13
N LEU A 522 -10.25 6.78 23.27
CA LEU A 522 -11.52 6.04 23.36
C LEU A 522 -12.73 6.92 23.04
N ALA A 523 -12.73 8.19 23.47
CA ALA A 523 -13.77 9.17 23.13
C ALA A 523 -13.84 9.44 21.62
N ARG A 524 -12.68 9.61 20.97
CA ARG A 524 -12.62 9.70 19.51
C ARG A 524 -13.10 8.41 18.83
N GLY A 525 -12.69 7.25 19.36
CA GLY A 525 -13.17 5.94 18.91
C GLY A 525 -14.68 5.77 19.01
N GLN A 526 -15.30 6.23 20.09
CA GLN A 526 -16.76 6.25 20.26
C GLN A 526 -17.44 7.11 19.18
N ARG A 527 -16.94 8.33 18.90
CA ARG A 527 -17.49 9.17 17.83
C ARG A 527 -17.37 8.51 16.46
N ILE A 528 -16.25 7.82 16.20
CA ILE A 528 -16.05 7.01 14.98
C ILE A 528 -17.10 5.89 14.90
N VAL A 529 -17.31 5.12 15.96
CA VAL A 529 -18.32 4.05 16.00
C VAL A 529 -19.72 4.61 15.74
N ALA A 530 -20.10 5.71 16.41
CA ALA A 530 -21.40 6.34 16.22
C ALA A 530 -21.62 6.84 14.79
N LEU A 531 -20.59 7.41 14.15
CA LEU A 531 -20.66 7.84 12.75
C LEU A 531 -20.74 6.64 11.80
N ALA A 532 -19.93 5.60 12.06
CA ALA A 532 -19.91 4.37 11.27
C ALA A 532 -21.26 3.64 11.29
N GLU A 533 -21.94 3.56 12.44
CA GLU A 533 -23.29 2.99 12.54
C GLU A 533 -24.32 3.77 11.71
N ARG A 534 -24.21 5.10 11.63
CA ARG A 534 -25.10 5.91 10.79
C ARG A 534 -24.87 5.63 9.31
N ILE A 535 -23.62 5.66 8.86
CA ILE A 535 -23.27 5.36 7.46
C ILE A 535 -23.73 3.95 7.09
N GLN A 536 -23.50 2.96 7.96
CA GLN A 536 -23.90 1.58 7.69
C GLN A 536 -25.40 1.35 7.68
N ARG A 537 -26.18 2.16 8.40
CA ARG A 537 -27.64 2.12 8.28
C ARG A 537 -28.08 2.46 6.86
N ASP A 538 -27.48 3.49 6.27
CA ASP A 538 -27.77 3.92 4.91
C ASP A 538 -27.26 2.88 3.88
N THR A 539 -26.07 2.32 4.11
CA THR A 539 -25.51 1.23 3.28
C THR A 539 -26.38 -0.02 3.33
N ALA A 540 -26.80 -0.46 4.52
CA ALA A 540 -27.65 -1.62 4.71
C ALA A 540 -29.02 -1.41 4.04
N ALA A 541 -29.59 -0.21 4.14
CA ALA A 541 -30.82 0.14 3.46
C ALA A 541 -30.67 0.06 1.93
N LEU A 542 -29.58 0.62 1.38
CA LEU A 542 -29.27 0.56 -0.05
C LEU A 542 -29.07 -0.87 -0.58
N LEU A 543 -28.51 -1.75 0.25
CA LEU A 543 -28.29 -3.16 -0.07
C LEU A 543 -29.45 -4.06 0.32
N HIS A 544 -30.54 -3.51 0.87
CA HIS A 544 -31.67 -4.28 1.38
C HIS A 544 -31.30 -5.34 2.43
N ARG A 545 -30.23 -5.07 3.21
CA ARG A 545 -29.82 -5.92 4.33
C ARG A 545 -30.71 -5.67 5.56
N PRO A 546 -30.94 -6.69 6.40
CA PRO A 546 -31.60 -6.48 7.68
C PRO A 546 -30.78 -5.54 8.57
N ALA A 547 -31.46 -4.92 9.54
CA ALA A 547 -30.76 -4.19 10.60
C ALA A 547 -29.82 -5.15 11.35
N PRO A 548 -28.65 -4.67 11.80
CA PRO A 548 -27.69 -5.50 12.49
C PRO A 548 -28.28 -6.08 13.77
N SER A 549 -27.97 -7.33 14.03
CA SER A 549 -28.42 -8.11 15.20
C SER A 549 -27.77 -7.67 16.51
N HIS A 550 -26.66 -6.94 16.44
CA HIS A 550 -25.92 -6.41 17.58
C HIS A 550 -25.37 -5.00 17.30
N ARG A 551 -25.00 -4.28 18.35
CA ARG A 551 -24.33 -2.97 18.23
C ARG A 551 -22.93 -3.11 17.66
N LEU A 552 -22.47 -2.07 16.98
CA LEU A 552 -21.08 -1.96 16.57
C LEU A 552 -20.22 -1.60 17.79
N THR A 553 -18.99 -2.10 17.82
CA THR A 553 -18.03 -1.75 18.86
C THR A 553 -16.72 -1.32 18.24
N LEU A 554 -15.91 -0.57 18.98
CA LEU A 554 -14.57 -0.18 18.55
C LEU A 554 -13.68 -1.40 18.26
N ARG A 555 -13.89 -2.51 18.96
CA ARG A 555 -13.17 -3.77 18.73
C ARG A 555 -13.51 -4.40 17.38
N HIS A 556 -14.75 -4.27 16.89
CA HIS A 556 -15.12 -4.75 15.56
C HIS A 556 -14.33 -4.02 14.45
N LEU A 557 -14.04 -2.73 14.62
CA LEU A 557 -13.25 -1.96 13.65
C LEU A 557 -11.81 -2.49 13.52
N ASN A 558 -11.26 -3.09 14.58
CA ASN A 558 -9.93 -3.71 14.55
C ASN A 558 -9.87 -5.00 13.71
N LEU A 559 -11.01 -5.59 13.32
CA LEU A 559 -11.01 -6.76 12.44
C LEU A 559 -10.33 -6.47 11.10
N HIS A 560 -10.30 -5.21 10.64
CA HIS A 560 -9.51 -4.83 9.48
C HIS A 560 -8.02 -5.23 9.64
N ASN A 561 -7.39 -4.87 10.76
CA ASN A 561 -5.99 -5.21 11.03
C ASN A 561 -5.79 -6.73 11.15
N VAL A 562 -6.77 -7.45 11.72
CA VAL A 562 -6.72 -8.92 11.80
C VAL A 562 -6.77 -9.55 10.41
N LEU A 563 -7.62 -9.04 9.50
CA LEU A 563 -7.71 -9.50 8.11
C LEU A 563 -6.42 -9.22 7.33
N MET A 564 -5.72 -8.13 7.64
CA MET A 564 -4.42 -7.83 7.04
C MET A 564 -3.30 -8.80 7.50
N GLY A 565 -3.43 -9.43 8.67
CA GLY A 565 -2.54 -10.50 9.16
C GLY A 565 -1.31 -10.03 9.96
N GLU A 566 -0.31 -10.89 10.15
CA GLU A 566 0.92 -10.58 10.93
C GLU A 566 1.86 -9.59 10.22
N ASP A 567 1.58 -9.29 8.96
CA ASP A 567 2.44 -8.47 8.10
C ASP A 567 2.23 -6.96 8.31
N VAL A 568 1.32 -6.57 9.19
CA VAL A 568 0.90 -5.18 9.36
C VAL A 568 1.97 -4.38 10.10
N ARG A 569 2.39 -3.25 9.51
CA ARG A 569 3.26 -2.26 10.17
C ARG A 569 2.44 -1.33 11.09
N THR A 570 1.61 -1.92 11.93
CA THR A 570 0.85 -1.22 12.96
C THR A 570 1.39 -1.56 14.33
N VAL A 571 1.18 -0.65 15.25
CA VAL A 571 1.24 -0.94 16.68
C VAL A 571 0.09 -1.86 17.08
N PRO A 572 0.19 -2.61 18.19
CA PRO A 572 -0.95 -3.37 18.70
C PRO A 572 -2.20 -2.50 18.85
N PHE A 573 -3.37 -3.11 18.76
CA PHE A 573 -4.61 -2.40 19.02
C PHE A 573 -4.64 -1.94 20.49
N LEU A 574 -4.72 -0.63 20.72
CA LEU A 574 -4.48 -0.05 22.03
C LEU A 574 -5.39 -0.66 23.14
N PRO A 575 -6.70 -0.84 22.94
CA PRO A 575 -7.54 -1.49 23.95
C PRO A 575 -7.09 -2.91 24.34
N ASP A 576 -6.66 -3.72 23.36
CA ASP A 576 -6.16 -5.08 23.61
C ASP A 576 -4.82 -5.04 24.36
N GLU A 577 -3.96 -4.07 24.05
CA GLU A 577 -2.69 -3.88 24.73
C GLU A 577 -2.88 -3.46 26.19
N LEU A 578 -3.81 -2.55 26.47
CA LEU A 578 -4.17 -2.14 27.83
C LEU A 578 -4.80 -3.30 28.62
N ALA A 579 -5.64 -4.11 27.98
CA ALA A 579 -6.22 -5.29 28.59
C ALA A 579 -5.15 -6.30 29.01
N ARG A 580 -4.11 -6.50 28.17
CA ARG A 580 -2.98 -7.37 28.51
C ARG A 580 -2.11 -6.81 29.64
N LEU A 581 -1.90 -5.50 29.67
CA LEU A 581 -0.98 -4.88 30.63
C LEU A 581 -1.59 -4.66 32.01
N PHE A 582 -2.85 -4.24 32.06
CA PHE A 582 -3.48 -3.79 33.29
C PHE A 582 -4.62 -4.68 33.76
N GLY A 583 -4.93 -5.76 33.02
CA GLY A 583 -6.01 -6.66 33.38
C GLY A 583 -7.38 -5.99 33.33
N VAL A 584 -7.59 -5.04 32.41
CA VAL A 584 -8.87 -4.37 32.22
C VAL A 584 -9.61 -4.92 30.99
N GLU A 585 -10.92 -4.78 30.98
CA GLU A 585 -11.76 -4.96 29.80
C GLU A 585 -12.30 -3.60 29.38
N ILE A 586 -12.17 -3.29 28.09
CA ILE A 586 -12.58 -2.01 27.50
C ILE A 586 -13.66 -2.30 26.46
N HIS A 587 -14.86 -1.79 26.71
CA HIS A 587 -15.98 -1.80 25.76
C HIS A 587 -16.27 -0.38 25.31
N VAL A 588 -16.37 -0.19 24.00
CA VAL A 588 -16.74 1.10 23.40
C VAL A 588 -17.73 0.84 22.29
N ASP A 589 -18.94 1.38 22.44
CA ASP A 589 -19.95 1.47 21.39
C ASP A 589 -20.34 2.94 21.15
N ALA A 590 -21.36 3.18 20.32
CA ALA A 590 -21.80 4.52 19.95
C ALA A 590 -22.26 5.39 21.13
N GLU A 591 -22.66 4.79 22.26
CA GLU A 591 -23.27 5.49 23.41
C GLU A 591 -22.43 5.37 24.68
N THR A 592 -21.62 4.33 24.81
CA THR A 592 -20.92 4.00 26.06
C THR A 592 -19.42 3.77 25.87
N ILE A 593 -18.65 4.23 26.87
CA ILE A 593 -17.27 3.82 27.10
C ILE A 593 -17.25 3.20 28.49
N GLU A 594 -17.02 1.89 28.55
CA GLU A 594 -16.94 1.16 29.80
C GLU A 594 -15.57 0.53 29.96
N ILE A 595 -14.98 0.74 31.14
CA ILE A 595 -13.74 0.09 31.56
C ILE A 595 -14.02 -0.64 32.87
N ARG A 596 -13.74 -1.93 32.90
CA ARG A 596 -13.97 -2.81 34.04
C ARG A 596 -12.69 -3.60 34.34
N GLU A 597 -12.46 -3.95 35.60
CA GLU A 597 -11.41 -4.91 35.92
C GLU A 597 -11.82 -6.28 35.40
N ARG A 598 -10.89 -6.98 34.74
CA ARG A 598 -11.12 -8.36 34.31
C ARG A 598 -11.11 -9.23 35.56
N PRO A 599 -12.18 -10.00 35.85
CA PRO A 599 -12.13 -10.97 36.93
C PRO A 599 -10.95 -11.91 36.69
N ASN A 600 -10.15 -12.21 37.73
CA ASN A 600 -8.96 -13.06 37.66
C ASN A 600 -9.22 -14.33 36.83
N SER A 601 -8.93 -14.28 35.53
CA SER A 601 -9.08 -15.38 34.59
C SER A 601 -7.76 -15.51 33.85
N ALA A 602 -7.25 -16.74 33.79
CA ALA A 602 -5.95 -17.09 33.21
C ALA A 602 -5.70 -16.43 31.84
N PRO A 603 -4.44 -16.08 31.51
CA PRO A 603 -4.09 -15.42 30.26
C PRO A 603 -4.50 -16.28 29.05
N THR A 604 -5.18 -15.66 28.08
CA THR A 604 -5.62 -16.31 26.84
C THR A 604 -4.43 -16.50 25.88
N PRO A 605 -4.28 -17.67 25.19
CA PRO A 605 -3.00 -18.06 24.58
C PRO A 605 -2.69 -17.54 23.17
N ASN A 606 -3.47 -16.62 22.61
CA ASN A 606 -3.41 -16.33 21.18
C ASN A 606 -3.03 -14.87 20.89
N SER A 607 -1.73 -14.58 20.92
CA SER A 607 -1.14 -13.48 20.16
C SER A 607 0.36 -13.72 19.94
N PRO A 608 0.87 -13.50 18.72
CA PRO A 608 2.25 -13.79 18.37
C PRO A 608 3.25 -12.92 19.15
N GLU A 609 4.34 -13.55 19.56
CA GLU A 609 5.45 -12.95 20.30
C GLU A 609 6.31 -12.11 19.34
N ILE A 610 6.46 -10.80 19.60
CA ILE A 610 7.27 -9.91 18.75
C ILE A 610 8.74 -10.14 19.09
N LYS A 611 9.51 -10.72 18.14
CA LYS A 611 10.97 -10.85 18.26
C LYS A 611 11.67 -9.55 17.84
N PRO A 612 12.69 -9.08 18.58
CA PRO A 612 13.47 -7.92 18.20
C PRO A 612 14.34 -8.21 16.96
N VAL A 613 14.34 -7.29 15.99
CA VAL A 613 15.17 -7.35 14.78
C VAL A 613 16.33 -6.36 14.91
N ASN A 614 17.57 -6.83 14.75
CA ASN A 614 18.76 -5.99 14.69
C ASN A 614 18.96 -5.46 13.26
N ILE A 615 19.09 -4.14 13.09
CA ILE A 615 19.40 -3.50 11.81
C ILE A 615 20.72 -2.73 11.92
N THR A 616 21.67 -3.04 11.03
CA THR A 616 22.95 -2.33 10.89
C THR A 616 22.90 -1.44 9.64
N VAL A 617 23.18 -0.15 9.79
CA VAL A 617 23.21 0.83 8.68
C VAL A 617 24.67 1.15 8.31
N LEU A 618 25.04 0.94 7.05
CA LEU A 618 26.33 1.34 6.49
C LEU A 618 26.20 2.66 5.73
N LYS A 619 27.14 3.60 5.94
CA LYS A 619 27.26 4.87 5.20
C LYS A 619 28.31 4.76 4.10
N THR A 620 27.99 5.23 2.90
CA THR A 620 28.94 5.42 1.78
C THR A 620 29.32 6.90 1.63
N PRO A 621 30.57 7.21 1.23
CA PRO A 621 31.03 8.60 1.04
C PRO A 621 30.69 9.13 -0.37
N ASN A 622 30.47 10.44 -0.45
CA ASN A 622 30.15 11.16 -1.68
C ASN A 622 31.44 11.79 -2.27
N ARG A 623 31.76 11.55 -3.55
CA ARG A 623 32.88 12.20 -4.27
C ARG A 623 32.35 13.36 -5.12
N LYS A 624 33.04 14.51 -5.09
CA LYS A 624 32.79 15.68 -5.95
C LYS A 624 33.63 15.54 -7.23
N GLY A 625 33.01 15.69 -8.40
CA GLY A 625 33.74 15.82 -9.67
C GLY A 625 32.94 15.62 -10.96
N THR A 626 31.72 15.08 -10.91
CA THR A 626 30.90 14.78 -12.10
C THR A 626 29.45 15.22 -11.90
N HIS A 627 28.81 15.71 -12.96
CA HIS A 627 27.38 16.08 -13.02
C HIS A 627 26.44 14.86 -12.93
N MET A 628 26.96 13.68 -13.28
CA MET A 628 26.31 12.40 -13.04
C MET A 628 26.44 11.95 -11.57
N LYS A 629 25.30 11.62 -10.94
CA LYS A 629 25.22 11.08 -9.57
C LYS A 629 24.65 9.67 -9.58
N ILE A 630 25.36 8.70 -9.00
CA ILE A 630 24.89 7.31 -8.87
C ILE A 630 24.52 7.04 -7.41
N LYS A 631 23.30 6.55 -7.18
CA LYS A 631 22.78 6.18 -5.87
C LYS A 631 22.34 4.72 -5.90
N THR A 632 22.73 3.96 -4.86
CA THR A 632 22.18 2.63 -4.64
C THR A 632 20.93 2.76 -3.77
N ASN A 633 19.78 2.43 -4.35
CA ASN A 633 18.51 2.41 -3.66
C ASN A 633 18.20 1.00 -3.17
N LEU A 634 18.55 0.72 -1.90
CA LEU A 634 18.27 -0.56 -1.24
C LEU A 634 16.76 -0.91 -1.20
N ARG A 635 15.86 0.06 -1.50
CA ARG A 635 14.40 -0.14 -1.52
C ARG A 635 13.82 -0.45 -2.90
N ALA A 636 14.58 -0.35 -3.99
CA ALA A 636 14.06 -0.66 -5.33
C ALA A 636 13.82 -2.18 -5.52
N GLY A 637 14.58 -3.04 -4.82
CA GLY A 637 14.29 -4.48 -4.74
C GLY A 637 13.10 -4.84 -3.84
N GLN A 638 12.51 -3.86 -3.16
CA GLN A 638 11.35 -3.98 -2.27
C GLN A 638 10.09 -3.30 -2.83
N GLY A 639 10.16 -2.75 -4.05
CA GLY A 639 9.11 -1.92 -4.66
C GLY A 639 7.91 -2.70 -5.22
N GLY A 640 7.75 -3.99 -4.87
CA GLY A 640 6.51 -4.70 -5.17
C GLY A 640 5.42 -4.22 -4.24
N ALA A 641 4.53 -3.34 -4.71
CA ALA A 641 3.32 -3.03 -3.98
C ALA A 641 2.41 -4.26 -4.02
N ASP A 642 2.59 -5.18 -3.06
CA ASP A 642 1.61 -6.23 -2.83
C ASP A 642 0.30 -5.54 -2.45
N SER A 643 -0.71 -5.78 -3.28
CA SER A 643 -2.04 -5.18 -3.15
C SER A 643 -2.69 -5.47 -1.80
N SER A 644 -2.40 -6.61 -1.17
CA SER A 644 -2.83 -6.93 0.19
C SER A 644 -2.17 -6.04 1.24
N ALA A 645 -1.00 -5.47 0.93
CA ALA A 645 -0.12 -4.72 1.82
C ALA A 645 -0.01 -3.21 1.48
N ILE A 646 -0.99 -2.65 0.74
CA ILE A 646 -1.07 -1.19 0.49
C ILE A 646 -1.34 -0.38 1.78
N ASP A 647 -1.68 -1.05 2.88
CA ASP A 647 -1.30 -0.58 4.21
C ASP A 647 -0.17 -1.46 4.74
N THR A 648 1.04 -1.07 4.35
CA THR A 648 2.32 -1.40 4.98
C THR A 648 2.75 -2.88 5.07
N SER A 649 3.64 -3.38 4.20
CA SER A 649 4.58 -4.49 4.54
C SER A 649 5.81 -4.65 3.61
N THR A 650 6.86 -5.33 4.08
CA THR A 650 7.96 -5.99 3.33
C THR A 650 8.49 -7.15 4.17
N SER A 651 8.64 -8.33 3.58
CA SER A 651 9.02 -9.59 4.26
C SER A 651 10.53 -9.80 4.40
N SER A 652 10.95 -10.54 5.42
CA SER A 652 12.31 -11.11 5.58
C SER A 652 12.29 -12.61 5.34
N GLN A 653 13.13 -13.09 4.41
CA GLN A 653 13.37 -14.51 4.20
C GLN A 653 14.24 -15.09 5.32
N ASN A 654 13.73 -16.15 5.95
CA ASN A 654 14.47 -17.04 6.83
C ASN A 654 15.43 -17.90 5.99
N GLN A 655 16.74 -17.70 6.13
CA GLN A 655 17.73 -18.70 5.69
C GLN A 655 18.07 -19.61 6.88
N ASN A 656 17.70 -20.88 6.76
CA ASN A 656 18.23 -21.98 7.56
C ASN A 656 19.72 -22.20 7.24
N GLY A 657 20.58 -22.21 8.27
CA GLY A 657 22.00 -22.50 8.12
C GLY A 657 22.67 -22.95 9.42
N LYS A 658 22.64 -24.27 9.67
CA LYS A 658 23.58 -25.13 10.42
C LYS A 658 24.41 -24.53 11.57
N THR A 659 24.17 -25.08 12.76
CA THR A 659 25.10 -25.15 13.89
C THR A 659 26.44 -25.80 13.52
N SER A 660 27.55 -25.09 13.75
CA SER A 660 28.86 -25.70 14.00
C SER A 660 29.62 -24.93 15.08
N SER A 661 30.23 -25.71 15.98
CA SER A 661 30.95 -25.38 17.20
C SER A 661 32.32 -24.73 17.03
N GLY A 662 32.74 -23.98 18.05
CA GLY A 662 34.12 -23.50 18.31
C GLY A 662 34.18 -21.97 18.35
N GLY A 663 34.68 -21.25 19.35
CA GLY A 663 35.59 -21.55 20.44
C GLY A 663 36.69 -20.47 20.44
N GLY A 664 36.67 -19.54 21.42
CA GLY A 664 37.86 -18.76 21.82
C GLY A 664 37.82 -17.22 21.65
N GLY A 665 37.88 -16.52 22.78
CA GLY A 665 38.95 -15.53 23.03
C GLY A 665 38.70 -14.03 22.79
N GLY A 666 38.41 -13.30 23.89
CA GLY A 666 39.19 -12.13 24.33
C GLY A 666 38.94 -10.74 23.73
N GLY A 667 38.86 -9.73 24.60
CA GLY A 667 39.37 -8.37 24.30
C GLY A 667 38.40 -7.24 24.58
N GLY A 668 38.64 -6.47 25.65
CA GLY A 668 37.85 -5.31 26.06
C GLY A 668 38.03 -4.07 25.18
N GLY A 669 37.29 -3.01 25.52
CA GLY A 669 37.50 -1.68 24.96
C GLY A 669 36.24 -0.84 24.96
N GLY A 670 36.09 0.01 25.98
CA GLY A 670 34.95 0.91 26.13
C GLY A 670 34.91 2.06 25.13
N GLY A 671 33.74 2.70 25.04
CA GLY A 671 33.55 3.94 24.31
C GLY A 671 32.11 4.43 24.38
N LYS A 672 31.73 5.09 25.48
CA LYS A 672 30.58 6.02 25.51
C LYS A 672 30.87 7.16 24.55
N VAL A 673 29.96 7.46 23.62
CA VAL A 673 29.84 8.81 23.06
C VAL A 673 28.37 9.19 22.91
N VAL A 674 28.09 10.37 23.44
CA VAL A 674 26.83 11.12 23.55
C VAL A 674 26.44 11.68 22.19
N TYR A 675 25.15 11.64 21.83
CA TYR A 675 24.61 12.48 20.75
C TYR A 675 23.84 13.66 21.32
N THR A 676 24.35 14.84 21.02
CA THR A 676 23.75 16.15 21.30
C THR A 676 22.69 16.47 20.25
N ARG A 677 21.52 16.93 20.72
CA ARG A 677 20.48 17.59 19.93
C ARG A 677 21.04 18.78 19.14
N CYS A 678 20.62 18.94 17.89
CA CYS A 678 20.55 20.26 17.25
C CYS A 678 19.17 20.46 16.64
N ALA A 679 18.61 21.62 16.96
CA ALA A 679 17.36 22.18 16.50
C ALA A 679 17.55 23.03 15.22
N GLY A 680 16.44 23.30 14.53
CA GLY A 680 16.27 24.36 13.51
C GLY A 680 16.78 23.93 12.13
N TYR A 681 15.96 23.88 11.10
CA TYR A 681 15.11 24.96 10.57
C TYR A 681 13.83 24.41 9.94
#